data_AF-A0A2M6Z8J2-F1
#
_entry.id   AF-A0A2M6Z8J2-F1
#
_cell.length_a   1.000
_cell.length_b   1.000
_cell.length_c   1.000
_cell.angle_alpha   90.00
_cell.angle_beta   90.00
_cell.angle_gamma   90.00
#
_symmetry.space_group_name_H-M   'P 1'
#
loop_
_entity.id
_entity.type
_entity.pdbx_description
1 polymer ?
#
loop_
_entity_poly.entity_id
_entity_poly.type
_entity_poly.pdbx_seq_one_letter_code
_entity_poly.pdbx_strand_id
1 'polypeptide(L)'
;MTLFFMRSKPLRIFLADLTYTTLSLATEAYPLNIGLVASYANKRFGKNIEMKLFKYIEELEDAIRKNPPDILGMSNYPWNRNIGIEFFKLVSNISQRTLKIMGGPNISHEQKKRIQFMKENPEIDAHVILEGEESFSLILERVLSNGLERRQVFETSLPGTIFRNEENEIIEGSAILLRKNLNEIPSPYLAGLLDPFFDNRLSPMIETNRGCPFTCAYCHEGHPDISHVRFFELDRVLEELDYIAAHVGNRVSNLLIADPNFGMYDRDLDICRHIADIKKRSGYPKFIFASAGKNKKEQVAEAVKMLEGSMKLWLSVQSMDSKVLKAIKRDNIDFSIMMNIKDECEREGITTISELILGLPEEDFSSHIESISKIIDLGVDQVTTYTCMLLEGTELSTERMRNKYGIHSHFRILPRDFGKLSDGIISVEIEEVVTSTNSLSFEDYLKLRLFHLIVNAVNNGKPFGPLFKFLREQNLSTFPLFMALVEEIDSASDEIKKIVASFNQKTKEELWASKEELLDYIKKEENYNKLLSGELGANLIQTHVAMSNLIMTEWCNFVFATAKKILSIPHEVIDQLHRFCAARVYNIWGEKRNLDNPEIELNYDIAAWYQRGNENKIKAFKFNFPQRFKFSFTEEQMRIADEYIERFGATPTGIGRILMKTDMTRIWREKVERV
;
A
#
# COMPACT_ATOMS: atom_id res chain seq x y z
N MET A 1 26.97 4.66 36.94
CA MET A 1 27.32 3.24 36.77
C MET A 1 26.31 2.46 37.59
N THR A 2 25.18 2.10 36.99
CA THR A 2 24.09 1.37 37.69
C THR A 2 24.58 -0.06 37.95
N LEU A 3 24.54 -0.50 39.21
CA LEU A 3 24.97 -1.85 39.59
C LEU A 3 23.87 -2.83 39.15
N PHE A 4 24.03 -3.45 37.98
CA PHE A 4 23.13 -4.52 37.54
C PHE A 4 23.38 -5.80 38.35
N PHE A 5 22.34 -6.61 38.54
CA PHE A 5 22.48 -7.95 39.09
C PHE A 5 23.44 -8.73 38.17
N MET A 6 24.53 -9.29 38.70
CA MET A 6 25.48 -10.07 37.89
C MET A 6 24.80 -11.37 37.42
N ARG A 7 24.16 -11.33 36.25
CA ARG A 7 23.67 -12.54 35.57
C ARG A 7 24.86 -13.32 35.03
N SER A 8 24.81 -14.65 35.16
CA SER A 8 25.82 -15.55 34.59
C SER A 8 25.74 -15.69 33.07
N LYS A 9 24.62 -15.27 32.47
CA LYS A 9 24.35 -15.30 31.03
C LYS A 9 23.65 -14.00 30.59
N PRO A 10 23.90 -13.52 29.36
CA PRO A 10 23.17 -12.38 28.82
C PRO A 10 21.67 -12.66 28.76
N LEU A 11 20.86 -11.61 28.84
CA LEU A 11 19.42 -11.67 28.69
C LEU A 11 19.07 -12.00 27.23
N ARG A 12 18.39 -13.12 27.00
CA ARG A 12 18.01 -13.54 25.64
C ARG A 12 16.72 -12.87 25.21
N ILE A 13 16.78 -12.13 24.12
CA ILE A 13 15.65 -11.35 23.62
C ILE A 13 15.39 -11.73 22.16
N PHE A 14 14.16 -12.11 21.84
CA PHE A 14 13.71 -12.23 20.45
C PHE A 14 12.81 -11.04 20.13
N LEU A 15 13.08 -10.34 19.03
CA LEU A 15 12.20 -9.30 18.50
C LEU A 15 11.69 -9.73 17.14
N ALA A 16 10.41 -9.55 16.87
CA ALA A 16 9.82 -9.96 15.60
C ALA A 16 8.88 -8.91 15.01
N ASP A 17 9.03 -8.69 13.71
CA ASP A 17 8.10 -7.96 12.84
C ASP A 17 7.72 -8.93 11.72
N LEU A 18 6.68 -9.71 11.90
CA LEU A 18 6.43 -10.88 11.07
C LEU A 18 5.78 -10.53 9.73
N THR A 19 6.06 -11.35 8.71
CA THR A 19 5.30 -11.40 7.45
C THR A 19 4.82 -12.81 7.18
N TYR A 20 3.60 -12.92 6.65
CA TYR A 20 3.08 -14.17 6.13
C TYR A 20 3.78 -14.56 4.82
N THR A 21 3.96 -15.87 4.62
CA THR A 21 4.61 -16.46 3.45
C THR A 21 3.75 -17.52 2.75
N THR A 22 2.53 -17.78 3.27
CA THR A 22 1.69 -18.93 2.91
C THR A 22 1.35 -19.03 1.43
N LEU A 23 0.92 -17.93 0.78
CA LEU A 23 0.73 -17.89 -0.68
C LEU A 23 1.95 -17.33 -1.41
N SER A 24 2.55 -16.32 -0.80
CA SER A 24 3.71 -15.55 -1.25
C SER A 24 4.12 -14.64 -0.09
N LEU A 25 5.23 -13.90 -0.21
CA LEU A 25 5.50 -12.81 0.72
C LEU A 25 4.36 -11.80 0.69
N ALA A 26 3.69 -11.63 1.83
CA ALA A 26 2.64 -10.63 1.97
C ALA A 26 3.23 -9.22 2.03
N THR A 27 4.24 -9.03 2.89
CA THR A 27 5.02 -7.80 3.02
C THR A 27 6.50 -8.09 2.80
N GLU A 28 7.09 -7.44 1.79
CA GLU A 28 8.48 -7.66 1.39
C GLU A 28 9.46 -6.64 2.00
N ALA A 29 9.17 -6.04 3.16
CA ALA A 29 10.03 -5.01 3.78
C ALA A 29 11.01 -5.59 4.80
N TYR A 30 12.18 -4.95 4.97
CA TYR A 30 13.08 -5.26 6.09
C TYR A 30 12.43 -4.87 7.43
N PRO A 31 12.72 -5.59 8.52
CA PRO A 31 12.19 -5.29 9.85
C PRO A 31 12.95 -4.14 10.53
N LEU A 32 13.00 -2.97 9.86
CA LEU A 32 13.78 -1.79 10.28
C LEU A 32 13.35 -1.29 11.68
N ASN A 33 12.04 -1.31 11.95
CA ASN A 33 11.46 -0.90 13.22
C ASN A 33 12.08 -1.62 14.43
N ILE A 34 12.12 -2.96 14.42
CA ILE A 34 12.74 -3.74 15.50
C ILE A 34 14.27 -3.66 15.44
N GLY A 35 14.86 -3.42 14.26
CA GLY A 35 16.28 -3.14 14.10
C GLY A 35 16.71 -1.87 14.85
N LEU A 36 15.95 -0.79 14.72
CA LEU A 36 16.21 0.48 15.42
C LEU A 36 16.12 0.30 16.94
N VAL A 37 15.07 -0.37 17.43
CA VAL A 37 14.92 -0.74 18.86
C VAL A 37 16.10 -1.58 19.35
N ALA A 38 16.50 -2.60 18.59
CA ALA A 38 17.63 -3.45 18.94
C ALA A 38 18.96 -2.71 18.95
N SER A 39 19.21 -1.85 17.96
CA SER A 39 20.45 -1.07 17.88
C SER A 39 20.61 -0.13 19.09
N TYR A 40 19.52 0.50 19.53
CA TYR A 40 19.51 1.38 20.68
C TYR A 40 19.70 0.60 22.00
N ALA A 41 19.01 -0.53 22.16
CA ALA A 41 19.20 -1.40 23.32
C ALA A 41 20.64 -1.95 23.39
N ASN A 42 21.22 -2.35 22.26
CA ASN A 42 22.62 -2.79 22.19
C ASN A 42 23.60 -1.70 22.61
N LYS A 43 23.38 -0.44 22.19
CA LYS A 43 24.17 0.71 22.64
C LYS A 43 24.13 0.88 24.16
N ARG A 44 22.97 0.67 24.80
CA ARG A 44 22.80 0.86 26.25
C ARG A 44 23.36 -0.31 27.07
N PHE A 45 23.14 -1.54 26.65
CA PHE A 45 23.38 -2.71 27.50
C PHE A 45 24.50 -3.64 27.00
N GLY A 46 24.93 -3.52 25.74
CA GLY A 46 26.03 -4.27 25.16
C GLY A 46 25.96 -5.78 25.46
N LYS A 47 27.04 -6.34 26.00
CA LYS A 47 27.18 -7.78 26.31
C LYS A 47 26.19 -8.32 27.36
N ASN A 48 25.40 -7.48 28.02
CA ASN A 48 24.41 -7.94 29.00
C ASN A 48 23.14 -8.49 28.34
N ILE A 49 22.95 -8.23 27.05
CA ILE A 49 21.82 -8.72 26.26
C ILE A 49 22.30 -9.47 25.03
N GLU A 50 21.49 -10.41 24.57
CA GLU A 50 21.68 -11.13 23.30
C GLU A 50 20.35 -11.06 22.55
N MET A 51 20.34 -10.35 21.43
CA MET A 51 19.14 -10.13 20.61
C MET A 51 19.20 -10.91 19.31
N LYS A 52 18.06 -11.49 18.93
CA LYS A 52 17.82 -12.03 17.58
C LYS A 52 16.55 -11.43 17.00
N LEU A 53 16.62 -11.00 15.74
CA LEU A 53 15.52 -10.39 15.00
C LEU A 53 14.87 -11.42 14.08
N PHE A 54 13.55 -11.35 13.90
CA PHE A 54 12.79 -12.28 13.08
C PHE A 54 11.81 -11.56 12.16
N LYS A 55 11.77 -11.99 10.89
CA LYS A 55 10.78 -11.58 9.89
C LYS A 55 9.86 -12.74 9.48
N TYR A 56 10.35 -13.97 9.56
CA TYR A 56 9.63 -15.17 9.14
C TYR A 56 9.02 -15.93 10.31
N ILE A 57 7.75 -16.33 10.14
CA ILE A 57 6.93 -17.02 11.14
C ILE A 57 7.60 -18.33 11.54
N GLU A 58 7.99 -19.13 10.56
CA GLU A 58 8.58 -20.45 10.75
C GLU A 58 9.91 -20.38 11.51
N GLU A 59 10.76 -19.39 11.20
CA GLU A 59 12.05 -19.20 11.87
C GLU A 59 11.90 -18.78 13.34
N LEU A 60 10.90 -17.94 13.65
CA LEU A 60 10.60 -17.56 15.03
C LEU A 60 10.08 -18.77 15.82
N GLU A 61 9.16 -19.53 15.22
CA GLU A 61 8.59 -20.72 15.84
C GLU A 61 9.67 -21.74 16.18
N ASP A 62 10.54 -22.08 15.23
CA ASP A 62 11.67 -22.98 15.43
C ASP A 62 12.60 -22.49 16.53
N ALA A 63 12.91 -21.19 16.55
CA ALA A 63 13.78 -20.60 17.57
C ALA A 63 13.17 -20.69 18.98
N ILE A 64 11.88 -20.39 19.13
CA ILE A 64 11.17 -20.48 20.41
C ILE A 64 11.13 -21.93 20.90
N ARG A 65 10.76 -22.88 20.02
CA ARG A 65 10.67 -24.31 20.38
C ARG A 65 12.02 -24.90 20.76
N LYS A 66 13.09 -24.50 20.08
CA LYS A 66 14.45 -24.95 20.37
C LYS A 66 14.97 -24.39 21.69
N ASN A 67 14.77 -23.09 21.92
CA ASN A 67 15.36 -22.39 23.06
C ASN A 67 14.61 -21.07 23.33
N PRO A 68 13.55 -21.10 24.15
CA PRO A 68 12.68 -19.93 24.34
C PRO A 68 13.46 -18.71 24.86
N PRO A 69 13.06 -17.49 24.48
CA PRO A 69 13.71 -16.28 24.95
C PRO A 69 13.34 -15.96 26.40
N ASP A 70 14.13 -15.11 27.04
CA ASP A 70 13.73 -14.48 28.30
C ASP A 70 12.66 -13.39 28.05
N ILE A 71 12.75 -12.70 26.90
CA ILE A 71 11.80 -11.69 26.44
C ILE A 71 11.45 -11.93 24.98
N LEU A 72 10.15 -12.00 24.68
CA LEU A 72 9.62 -11.99 23.32
C LEU A 72 8.96 -10.63 23.04
N GLY A 73 9.55 -9.87 22.12
CA GLY A 73 9.03 -8.60 21.63
C GLY A 73 8.35 -8.76 20.28
N MET A 74 7.09 -8.34 20.15
CA MET A 74 6.34 -8.37 18.88
C MET A 74 5.99 -6.96 18.43
N SER A 75 6.24 -6.63 17.17
CA SER A 75 5.68 -5.42 16.57
C SER A 75 4.16 -5.57 16.36
N ASN A 76 3.44 -4.45 16.40
CA ASN A 76 1.99 -4.39 16.31
C ASN A 76 1.54 -3.47 15.17
N TYR A 77 1.20 -4.09 14.05
CA TYR A 77 0.62 -3.48 12.87
C TYR A 77 -0.67 -4.22 12.46
N PRO A 78 -1.53 -3.61 11.62
CA PRO A 78 -2.73 -4.30 11.13
C PRO A 78 -2.45 -5.65 10.45
N TRP A 79 -1.26 -5.82 9.86
CA TRP A 79 -0.83 -7.01 9.10
C TRP A 79 -0.02 -8.04 9.90
N ASN A 80 0.15 -7.87 11.22
CA ASN A 80 0.85 -8.87 12.05
C ASN A 80 0.40 -8.96 13.51
N ARG A 81 -0.71 -8.30 13.87
CA ARG A 81 -1.22 -8.25 15.24
C ARG A 81 -1.62 -9.64 15.73
N ASN A 82 -2.44 -10.35 14.97
CA ASN A 82 -3.02 -11.62 15.41
C ASN A 82 -1.95 -12.71 15.47
N ILE A 83 -1.06 -12.80 14.48
CA ILE A 83 0.08 -13.74 14.57
C ILE A 83 0.98 -13.45 15.77
N GLY A 84 1.19 -12.18 16.13
CA GLY A 84 1.92 -11.79 17.34
C GLY A 84 1.30 -12.32 18.62
N ILE A 85 -0.03 -12.23 18.74
CA ILE A 85 -0.78 -12.77 19.89
C ILE A 85 -0.69 -14.30 19.93
N GLU A 86 -0.80 -14.98 18.78
CA GLU A 86 -0.65 -16.44 18.74
C GLU A 86 0.76 -16.90 19.17
N PHE A 87 1.81 -16.14 18.84
CA PHE A 87 3.16 -16.41 19.36
C PHE A 87 3.28 -16.19 20.87
N PHE A 88 2.59 -15.22 21.44
CA PHE A 88 2.52 -15.05 22.90
C PHE A 88 1.83 -16.23 23.60
N LYS A 89 0.79 -16.81 23.00
CA LYS A 89 0.16 -18.05 23.49
C LYS A 89 1.11 -19.24 23.38
N LEU A 90 1.72 -19.42 22.19
CA LEU A 90 2.66 -20.50 21.92
C LEU A 90 3.83 -20.48 22.89
N VAL A 91 4.47 -19.32 23.11
CA VAL A 91 5.60 -19.23 24.04
C VAL A 91 5.18 -19.44 25.48
N SER A 92 3.96 -19.04 25.87
CA SER A 92 3.43 -19.31 27.22
C SER A 92 3.30 -20.82 27.46
N ASN A 93 2.86 -21.60 26.46
CA ASN A 93 2.78 -23.05 26.55
C ASN A 93 4.15 -23.74 26.71
N ILE A 94 5.23 -23.09 26.26
CA ILE A 94 6.60 -23.62 26.31
C ILE A 94 7.37 -23.12 27.54
N SER A 95 7.23 -21.84 27.88
CA SER A 95 7.97 -21.15 28.94
C SER A 95 7.13 -20.03 29.55
N GLN A 96 6.61 -20.28 30.75
CA GLN A 96 5.87 -19.30 31.58
C GLN A 96 6.76 -18.16 32.11
N ARG A 97 8.08 -18.27 31.96
CA ARG A 97 9.04 -17.24 32.40
C ARG A 97 9.24 -16.13 31.37
N THR A 98 8.86 -16.37 30.12
CA THR A 98 9.08 -15.42 29.02
C THR A 98 8.22 -14.18 29.21
N LEU A 99 8.86 -13.02 29.27
CA LEU A 99 8.16 -11.75 29.31
C LEU A 99 7.70 -11.35 27.90
N LYS A 100 6.42 -11.05 27.72
CA LYS A 100 5.80 -10.80 26.42
C LYS A 100 5.49 -9.32 26.24
N ILE A 101 6.24 -8.67 25.35
CA ILE A 101 6.18 -7.23 25.13
C ILE A 101 5.70 -6.97 23.71
N MET A 102 4.68 -6.15 23.56
CA MET A 102 4.19 -5.72 22.24
C MET A 102 4.49 -4.23 22.03
N GLY A 103 4.64 -3.77 20.79
CA GLY A 103 4.83 -2.34 20.52
C GLY A 103 4.58 -2.00 19.06
N GLY A 104 4.23 -0.76 18.76
CA GLY A 104 3.90 -0.32 17.40
C GLY A 104 2.59 0.45 17.33
N PRO A 105 2.30 1.06 16.17
CA PRO A 105 1.29 2.11 16.04
C PRO A 105 -0.16 1.62 16.07
N ASN A 106 -0.40 0.30 15.94
CA ASN A 106 -1.75 -0.27 15.86
C ASN A 106 -2.45 -0.36 17.23
N ILE A 107 -2.51 0.75 17.96
CA ILE A 107 -3.15 0.87 19.27
C ILE A 107 -3.72 2.29 19.43
N SER A 108 -4.84 2.43 20.14
CA SER A 108 -5.49 3.74 20.34
C SER A 108 -4.65 4.72 21.17
N HIS A 109 -4.74 6.02 20.83
CA HIS A 109 -4.26 7.11 21.68
C HIS A 109 -5.21 7.45 22.86
N GLU A 110 -6.39 6.83 22.93
CA GLU A 110 -7.29 6.97 24.08
C GLU A 110 -6.99 5.94 25.17
N GLN A 111 -6.68 6.41 26.39
CA GLN A 111 -6.36 5.55 27.55
C GLN A 111 -7.38 4.43 27.78
N LYS A 112 -8.68 4.75 27.74
CA LYS A 112 -9.75 3.76 27.94
C LYS A 112 -9.68 2.62 26.92
N LYS A 113 -9.38 2.94 25.66
CA LYS A 113 -9.26 1.97 24.57
C LYS A 113 -7.96 1.17 24.66
N ARG A 114 -6.85 1.76 25.13
CA ARG A 114 -5.63 1.01 25.46
C ARG A 114 -5.86 -0.01 26.57
N ILE A 115 -6.55 0.39 27.64
CA ILE A 115 -6.92 -0.53 28.73
C ILE A 115 -7.80 -1.66 28.19
N GLN A 116 -8.77 -1.34 27.34
CA GLN A 116 -9.64 -2.34 26.72
C GLN A 116 -8.85 -3.31 25.83
N PHE A 117 -7.95 -2.80 25.00
CA PHE A 117 -7.03 -3.62 24.20
C PHE A 117 -6.23 -4.58 25.09
N MET A 118 -5.64 -4.10 26.19
CA MET A 118 -4.91 -4.98 27.11
C MET A 118 -5.83 -6.05 27.70
N LYS A 119 -7.07 -5.72 28.10
CA LYS A 119 -8.05 -6.69 28.63
C LYS A 119 -8.38 -7.81 27.64
N GLU A 120 -8.57 -7.45 26.37
CA GLU A 120 -8.89 -8.39 25.28
C GLU A 120 -7.71 -9.29 24.90
N ASN A 121 -6.49 -8.92 25.26
CA ASN A 121 -5.25 -9.63 24.91
C ASN A 121 -4.45 -9.93 26.19
N PRO A 122 -4.95 -10.85 27.05
CA PRO A 122 -4.36 -11.15 28.36
C PRO A 122 -2.94 -11.72 28.29
N GLU A 123 -2.50 -12.18 27.13
CA GLU A 123 -1.16 -12.73 26.90
C GLU A 123 -0.07 -11.65 26.90
N ILE A 124 -0.43 -10.39 26.69
CA ILE A 124 0.50 -9.25 26.66
C ILE A 124 0.81 -8.80 28.09
N ASP A 125 2.08 -8.86 28.48
CA ASP A 125 2.52 -8.37 29.79
C ASP A 125 2.72 -6.85 29.78
N ALA A 126 3.26 -6.30 28.68
CA ALA A 126 3.40 -4.87 28.46
C ALA A 126 3.26 -4.50 26.98
N HIS A 127 2.73 -3.30 26.72
CA HIS A 127 2.70 -2.68 25.41
C HIS A 127 3.45 -1.34 25.43
N VAL A 128 4.33 -1.14 24.46
CA VAL A 128 5.11 0.10 24.26
C VAL A 128 4.38 1.03 23.30
N ILE A 129 4.15 2.26 23.75
CA ILE A 129 3.36 3.27 23.07
C ILE A 129 4.30 4.27 22.37
N LEU A 130 3.97 4.66 21.13
CA LEU A 130 4.78 5.52 20.27
C LEU A 130 6.16 4.90 19.92
N GLU A 131 7.25 5.65 20.09
CA GLU A 131 8.62 5.24 19.75
C GLU A 131 9.16 4.21 20.74
N GLY A 132 9.65 3.08 20.23
CA GLY A 132 9.97 1.91 21.04
C GLY A 132 11.31 1.96 21.78
N GLU A 133 12.27 2.76 21.31
CA GLU A 133 13.68 2.65 21.71
C GLU A 133 13.89 2.88 23.21
N GLU A 134 13.33 3.95 23.76
CA GLU A 134 13.51 4.29 25.18
C GLU A 134 12.69 3.39 26.09
N SER A 135 11.38 3.30 25.87
CA SER A 135 10.48 2.54 26.72
C SER A 135 10.83 1.05 26.78
N PHE A 136 11.22 0.46 25.64
CA PHE A 136 11.72 -0.92 25.64
C PHE A 136 13.02 -1.04 26.46
N SER A 137 13.96 -0.10 26.31
CA SER A 137 15.20 -0.09 27.09
C SER A 137 14.96 0.08 28.58
N LEU A 138 13.97 0.86 29.01
CA LEU A 138 13.59 1.00 30.42
C LEU A 138 13.06 -0.33 30.99
N ILE A 139 12.32 -1.11 30.20
CA ILE A 139 11.92 -2.47 30.59
C ILE A 139 13.16 -3.36 30.75
N LEU A 140 14.09 -3.33 29.79
CA LEU A 140 15.33 -4.11 29.88
C LEU A 140 16.17 -3.72 31.11
N GLU A 141 16.29 -2.43 31.39
CA GLU A 141 17.01 -1.92 32.56
C GLU A 141 16.45 -2.48 33.86
N ARG A 142 15.13 -2.55 33.99
CA ARG A 142 14.48 -3.19 35.15
C ARG A 142 14.70 -4.68 35.20
N VAL A 143 14.61 -5.38 34.07
CA VAL A 143 14.86 -6.82 34.01
C VAL A 143 16.30 -7.15 34.42
N LEU A 144 17.27 -6.33 34.02
CA LEU A 144 18.68 -6.49 34.37
C LEU A 144 18.97 -6.13 35.84
N SER A 145 18.22 -5.20 36.42
CA SER A 145 18.41 -4.76 37.81
C SER A 145 17.71 -5.68 38.81
N ASN A 146 16.49 -6.11 38.49
CA ASN A 146 15.61 -6.78 39.44
C ASN A 146 15.46 -8.28 39.14
N GLY A 147 15.60 -8.69 37.88
CA GLY A 147 15.33 -10.06 37.44
C GLY A 147 14.15 -10.13 36.46
N LEU A 148 13.81 -11.36 36.05
CA LEU A 148 12.77 -11.62 35.05
C LEU A 148 11.36 -11.74 35.62
N GLU A 149 11.22 -11.68 36.94
CA GLU A 149 9.91 -11.85 37.56
C GLU A 149 9.02 -10.65 37.24
N ARG A 150 7.90 -10.90 36.58
CA ARG A 150 6.95 -9.88 36.13
C ARG A 150 6.59 -8.88 37.23
N ARG A 151 6.35 -9.38 38.45
CA ARG A 151 6.11 -8.57 39.67
C ARG A 151 7.16 -7.47 39.82
N GLN A 152 8.44 -7.82 39.73
CA GLN A 152 9.55 -6.91 40.00
C GLN A 152 9.82 -5.94 38.85
N VAL A 153 9.50 -6.34 37.62
CA VAL A 153 9.64 -5.50 36.43
C VAL A 153 8.56 -4.41 36.40
N PHE A 154 7.34 -4.77 36.81
CA PHE A 154 6.14 -3.93 36.65
C PHE A 154 5.52 -3.47 37.98
N GLU A 155 6.30 -3.38 39.05
CA GLU A 155 5.83 -2.87 40.34
C GLU A 155 5.53 -1.36 40.31
N THR A 156 6.27 -0.60 39.49
CA THR A 156 6.19 0.86 39.43
C THR A 156 5.93 1.37 38.02
N SER A 157 5.42 2.60 37.89
CA SER A 157 5.14 3.24 36.60
C SER A 157 6.34 3.23 35.65
N LEU A 158 6.15 2.90 34.37
CA LEU A 158 7.16 2.86 33.31
C LEU A 158 6.79 3.82 32.18
N PRO A 159 7.58 4.88 31.93
CA PRO A 159 7.25 5.85 30.88
C PRO A 159 7.02 5.21 29.50
N GLY A 160 5.96 5.64 28.82
CA GLY A 160 5.61 5.20 27.45
C GLY A 160 5.14 3.74 27.36
N THR A 161 4.57 3.20 28.43
CA THR A 161 4.08 1.81 28.46
C THR A 161 2.70 1.70 29.08
N ILE A 162 1.97 0.66 28.71
CA ILE A 162 0.83 0.14 29.46
C ILE A 162 1.11 -1.33 29.77
N PHE A 163 0.95 -1.76 31.02
CA PHE A 163 1.41 -3.07 31.46
C PHE A 163 0.52 -3.67 32.53
N ARG A 164 0.75 -4.95 32.85
CA ARG A 164 0.08 -5.67 33.92
C ARG A 164 0.99 -5.79 35.15
N ASN A 165 0.49 -5.39 36.32
CA ASN A 165 1.19 -5.61 37.59
C ASN A 165 1.04 -7.06 38.07
N GLU A 166 1.49 -7.34 39.29
CA GLU A 166 1.39 -8.67 39.90
C GLU A 166 -0.07 -9.11 40.07
N GLU A 167 -0.94 -8.20 40.47
CA GLU A 167 -2.39 -8.40 40.66
C GLU A 167 -3.17 -8.52 39.35
N ASN A 168 -2.48 -8.50 38.19
CA ASN A 168 -3.04 -8.44 36.83
C ASN A 168 -3.87 -7.19 36.52
N GLU A 169 -3.75 -6.15 37.35
CA GLU A 169 -4.31 -4.83 37.08
C GLU A 169 -3.54 -4.17 35.94
N ILE A 170 -4.26 -3.47 35.07
CA ILE A 170 -3.68 -2.78 33.92
C ILE A 170 -3.32 -1.37 34.35
N ILE A 171 -2.02 -1.09 34.36
CA ILE A 171 -1.44 0.20 34.75
C ILE A 171 -0.90 0.89 33.51
N GLU A 172 -1.23 2.17 33.39
CA GLU A 172 -0.62 3.03 32.39
C GLU A 172 0.54 3.83 33.01
N GLY A 173 1.68 3.74 32.35
CA GLY A 173 2.86 4.53 32.66
C GLY A 173 2.69 6.02 32.37
N SER A 174 3.61 6.83 32.88
CA SER A 174 3.66 8.24 32.47
C SER A 174 3.92 8.38 30.97
N ALA A 175 3.50 9.50 30.38
CA ALA A 175 3.85 9.81 29.00
C ALA A 175 5.38 9.91 28.84
N ILE A 176 5.89 9.46 27.69
CA ILE A 176 7.30 9.63 27.33
C ILE A 176 7.43 10.76 26.32
N LEU A 177 8.41 11.64 26.53
CA LEU A 177 8.71 12.69 25.55
C LEU A 177 9.45 12.05 24.37
N LEU A 178 8.97 12.33 23.15
CA LEU A 178 9.67 11.91 21.94
C LEU A 178 11.09 12.49 21.91
N ARG A 179 12.05 11.69 21.42
CA ARG A 179 13.45 12.12 21.39
C ARG A 179 13.62 13.35 20.52
N LYS A 180 14.34 14.36 20.98
CA LYS A 180 14.65 15.49 20.10
C LYS A 180 15.69 15.15 19.03
N ASN A 181 16.68 14.33 19.40
CA ASN A 181 17.78 13.96 18.52
C ASN A 181 17.69 12.47 18.13
N LEU A 182 17.39 12.20 16.86
CA LEU A 182 17.30 10.82 16.36
C LEU A 182 18.67 10.13 16.28
N ASN A 183 19.77 10.89 16.23
CA ASN A 183 21.13 10.34 16.14
C ASN A 183 21.61 9.61 17.40
N GLU A 184 20.83 9.69 18.49
CA GLU A 184 21.07 8.84 19.66
C GLU A 184 20.81 7.36 19.37
N ILE A 185 19.98 7.06 18.38
CA ILE A 185 19.63 5.71 17.91
C ILE A 185 20.68 5.31 16.87
N PRO A 186 21.51 4.28 17.10
CA PRO A 186 22.48 3.83 16.08
C PRO A 186 21.79 3.31 14.81
N SER A 187 22.56 3.22 13.73
CA SER A 187 22.10 2.53 12.53
C SER A 187 22.09 1.01 12.73
N PRO A 188 20.97 0.32 12.50
CA PRO A 188 20.94 -1.14 12.51
C PRO A 188 21.60 -1.75 11.26
N TYR A 189 21.71 -1.00 10.15
CA TYR A 189 22.48 -1.42 8.98
C TYR A 189 23.98 -1.40 9.27
N LEU A 190 24.51 -0.24 9.70
CA LEU A 190 25.95 -0.10 9.95
C LEU A 190 26.44 -0.93 11.14
N ALA A 191 25.53 -1.34 12.03
CA ALA A 191 25.82 -2.28 13.11
C ALA A 191 25.74 -3.77 12.69
N GLY A 192 25.41 -4.08 11.43
CA GLY A 192 25.24 -5.44 10.91
C GLY A 192 24.03 -6.20 11.46
N LEU A 193 23.11 -5.52 12.16
CA LEU A 193 21.95 -6.16 12.78
C LEU A 193 20.91 -6.62 11.74
N LEU A 194 20.88 -5.97 10.59
CA LEU A 194 19.99 -6.31 9.48
C LEU A 194 20.63 -7.23 8.44
N ASP A 195 21.88 -7.63 8.63
CA ASP A 195 22.61 -8.51 7.70
C ASP A 195 21.87 -9.82 7.37
N PRO A 196 21.20 -10.49 8.33
CA PRO A 196 20.44 -11.70 8.02
C PRO A 196 19.29 -11.52 7.02
N PHE A 197 18.83 -10.30 6.79
CA PHE A 197 17.69 -10.00 5.91
C PHE A 197 18.11 -9.67 4.47
N PHE A 198 19.42 -9.64 4.15
CA PHE A 198 19.93 -9.65 2.77
C PHE A 198 19.81 -11.03 2.13
N ASP A 199 18.60 -11.58 2.12
CA ASP A 199 18.29 -12.97 1.79
C ASP A 199 17.80 -13.19 0.35
N ASN A 200 17.87 -12.15 -0.49
CA ASN A 200 17.32 -12.10 -1.85
C ASN A 200 15.78 -12.20 -1.94
N ARG A 201 15.05 -12.03 -0.84
CA ARG A 201 13.58 -12.08 -0.81
C ARG A 201 12.98 -10.76 -0.33
N LEU A 202 13.56 -10.16 0.70
CA LEU A 202 13.08 -8.90 1.27
C LEU A 202 13.74 -7.70 0.55
N SER A 203 13.04 -6.56 0.59
CA SER A 203 13.46 -5.26 0.07
C SER A 203 13.97 -4.38 1.21
N PRO A 204 15.20 -3.82 1.11
CA PRO A 204 15.73 -2.89 2.08
C PRO A 204 14.79 -1.69 2.30
N MET A 205 14.69 -1.26 3.56
CA MET A 205 13.87 -0.12 3.97
C MET A 205 14.70 0.87 4.77
N ILE A 206 14.55 2.17 4.50
CA ILE A 206 15.26 3.24 5.21
C ILE A 206 14.24 4.23 5.80
N GLU A 207 14.59 4.82 6.93
CA GLU A 207 13.86 5.93 7.56
C GLU A 207 14.86 7.09 7.72
N THR A 208 14.59 8.23 7.07
CA THR A 208 15.47 9.41 7.12
C THR A 208 14.95 10.45 8.10
N ASN A 209 13.64 10.42 8.36
CA ASN A 209 12.96 11.32 9.29
C ASN A 209 11.78 10.64 9.98
N ARG A 210 11.37 11.21 11.11
CA ARG A 210 10.18 10.81 11.86
C ARG A 210 9.25 12.00 12.07
N GLY A 211 7.96 11.71 12.02
CA GLY A 211 6.89 12.68 12.24
C GLY A 211 6.41 13.36 10.96
N CYS A 212 5.20 13.89 11.02
CA CYS A 212 4.52 14.50 9.90
C CYS A 212 3.84 15.82 10.32
N PRO A 213 4.07 16.95 9.64
CA PRO A 213 3.52 18.23 10.06
C PRO A 213 2.02 18.38 9.75
N PHE A 214 1.38 17.34 9.19
CA PHE A 214 -0.02 17.33 8.79
C PHE A 214 -0.87 16.60 9.82
N THR A 215 -2.17 16.90 9.84
CA THR A 215 -3.10 16.45 10.90
C THR A 215 -4.24 15.60 10.36
N CYS A 216 -4.00 14.86 9.28
CA CYS A 216 -5.03 14.08 8.60
C CYS A 216 -5.67 13.05 9.54
N ALA A 217 -7.00 13.11 9.70
CA ALA A 217 -7.72 12.38 10.75
C ALA A 217 -7.69 10.85 10.59
N TYR A 218 -7.52 10.35 9.37
CA TYR A 218 -7.42 8.91 9.05
C TYR A 218 -6.00 8.36 9.16
N CYS A 219 -5.00 9.17 9.53
CA CYS A 219 -3.59 8.79 9.51
C CYS A 219 -3.01 8.84 10.93
N HIS A 220 -2.26 7.80 11.31
CA HIS A 220 -1.58 7.74 12.61
C HIS A 220 -0.56 8.88 12.78
N GLU A 221 0.21 9.17 11.73
CA GLU A 221 1.15 10.31 11.69
C GLU A 221 0.45 11.67 11.83
N GLY A 222 -0.88 11.72 11.67
CA GLY A 222 -1.68 12.93 11.89
C GLY A 222 -1.87 13.31 13.36
N HIS A 223 -1.43 12.46 14.29
CA HIS A 223 -1.60 12.69 15.72
C HIS A 223 -0.67 13.81 16.24
N PRO A 224 -1.14 14.73 17.10
CA PRO A 224 -0.34 15.82 17.63
C PRO A 224 0.99 15.39 18.27
N ASP A 225 1.00 14.26 18.99
CA ASP A 225 2.20 13.74 19.64
C ASP A 225 3.31 13.34 18.65
N ILE A 226 2.97 13.09 17.39
CA ILE A 226 3.90 12.60 16.34
C ILE A 226 4.25 13.74 15.36
N SER A 227 3.52 14.85 15.39
CA SER A 227 3.54 15.87 14.34
C SER A 227 4.88 16.62 14.15
N HIS A 228 5.80 16.50 15.10
CA HIS A 228 7.10 17.17 15.05
C HIS A 228 8.12 16.38 14.22
N VAL A 229 8.47 16.94 13.06
CA VAL A 229 9.47 16.35 12.16
C VAL A 229 10.86 16.45 12.74
N ARG A 230 11.55 15.30 12.81
CA ARG A 230 12.92 15.15 13.27
C ARG A 230 13.71 14.32 12.25
N PHE A 231 14.98 14.64 12.09
CA PHE A 231 15.83 14.07 11.05
C PHE A 231 16.96 13.24 11.68
N PHE A 232 17.30 12.10 11.05
CA PHE A 232 18.63 11.50 11.22
C PHE A 232 19.68 12.35 10.50
N GLU A 233 20.94 12.35 10.93
CA GLU A 233 22.02 13.04 10.22
C GLU A 233 22.11 12.56 8.76
N LEU A 234 22.39 13.49 7.85
CA LEU A 234 22.50 13.19 6.42
C LEU A 234 23.61 12.17 6.14
N ASP A 235 24.81 12.37 6.69
CA ASP A 235 25.95 11.48 6.46
C ASP A 235 25.63 10.03 6.81
N ARG A 236 24.95 9.80 7.94
CA ARG A 236 24.47 8.46 8.31
C ARG A 236 23.54 7.87 7.25
N VAL A 237 22.59 8.65 6.74
CA VAL A 237 21.63 8.16 5.73
C VAL A 237 22.37 7.77 4.45
N LEU A 238 23.37 8.56 4.03
CA LEU A 238 24.18 8.26 2.85
C LEU A 238 25.02 6.98 3.05
N GLU A 239 25.62 6.81 4.24
CA GLU A 239 26.35 5.59 4.62
C GLU A 239 25.44 4.35 4.64
N GLU A 240 24.22 4.47 5.16
CA GLU A 240 23.22 3.39 5.13
C GLU A 240 22.87 2.98 3.68
N LEU A 241 22.70 3.95 2.79
CA LEU A 241 22.43 3.70 1.37
C LEU A 241 23.60 2.98 0.67
N ASP A 242 24.84 3.41 0.93
CA ASP A 242 26.03 2.73 0.42
C ASP A 242 26.14 1.29 0.98
N TYR A 243 25.88 1.12 2.27
CA TYR A 243 25.87 -0.20 2.91
C TYR A 243 24.84 -1.12 2.26
N ILE A 244 23.59 -0.65 2.10
CA ILE A 244 22.52 -1.40 1.44
C ILE A 244 22.92 -1.79 0.02
N ALA A 245 23.44 -0.85 -0.77
CA ALA A 245 23.82 -1.10 -2.15
C ALA A 245 24.96 -2.13 -2.29
N ALA A 246 25.87 -2.19 -1.30
CA ALA A 246 26.96 -3.15 -1.28
C ALA A 246 26.52 -4.58 -0.91
N HIS A 247 25.42 -4.73 -0.17
CA HIS A 247 24.97 -6.02 0.37
C HIS A 247 23.71 -6.58 -0.32
N VAL A 248 22.93 -5.73 -1.01
CA VAL A 248 21.70 -6.16 -1.68
C VAL A 248 21.99 -7.19 -2.77
N GLY A 249 21.26 -8.30 -2.73
CA GLY A 249 21.40 -9.36 -3.70
C GLY A 249 20.70 -9.04 -5.03
N ASN A 250 21.15 -9.70 -6.11
CA ASN A 250 20.76 -9.38 -7.48
C ASN A 250 19.28 -9.62 -7.84
N ARG A 251 18.51 -10.30 -6.98
CA ARG A 251 17.07 -10.56 -7.17
C ARG A 251 16.19 -9.44 -6.62
N VAL A 252 16.76 -8.52 -5.84
CA VAL A 252 16.03 -7.43 -5.19
C VAL A 252 16.34 -6.13 -5.92
N SER A 253 15.30 -5.46 -6.38
CA SER A 253 15.39 -4.24 -7.17
C SER A 253 14.77 -3.02 -6.51
N ASN A 254 14.12 -3.22 -5.36
CA ASN A 254 13.28 -2.25 -4.70
C ASN A 254 13.99 -1.67 -3.47
N LEU A 255 13.90 -0.36 -3.30
CA LEU A 255 14.22 0.35 -2.06
C LEU A 255 12.94 0.96 -1.49
N LEU A 256 12.70 0.76 -0.20
CA LEU A 256 11.57 1.36 0.51
C LEU A 256 12.07 2.55 1.33
N ILE A 257 11.38 3.68 1.26
CA ILE A 257 11.63 4.86 2.10
C ILE A 257 10.38 5.06 2.96
N ALA A 258 10.52 4.87 4.27
CA ALA A 258 9.42 4.89 5.23
C ALA A 258 8.95 6.31 5.61
N ASP A 259 9.61 7.34 5.09
CA ASP A 259 9.33 8.75 5.40
C ASP A 259 7.91 9.16 4.99
N PRO A 260 7.17 9.92 5.82
CA PRO A 260 5.81 10.34 5.51
C PRO A 260 5.68 11.31 4.32
N ASN A 261 6.74 12.06 3.98
CA ASN A 261 6.71 13.13 2.98
C ASN A 261 8.06 13.29 2.23
N PHE A 262 8.56 12.22 1.63
CA PHE A 262 9.84 12.22 0.92
C PHE A 262 9.85 13.18 -0.28
N GLY A 263 10.94 13.93 -0.43
CA GLY A 263 11.15 14.92 -1.49
C GLY A 263 10.73 16.34 -1.11
N MET A 264 10.14 16.54 0.08
CA MET A 264 9.66 17.86 0.54
C MET A 264 10.76 18.68 1.24
N TYR A 265 11.84 18.04 1.69
CA TYR A 265 12.91 18.69 2.45
C TYR A 265 14.19 18.84 1.60
N ASP A 266 14.96 19.89 1.83
CA ASP A 266 16.11 20.24 0.97
C ASP A 266 17.16 19.12 0.98
N ARG A 267 17.34 18.46 2.13
CA ARG A 267 18.18 17.26 2.29
C ARG A 267 17.71 16.05 1.45
N ASP A 268 16.44 15.98 1.07
CA ASP A 268 15.92 14.87 0.28
C ASP A 268 16.49 14.91 -1.14
N LEU A 269 16.85 16.11 -1.64
CA LEU A 269 17.56 16.25 -2.90
C LEU A 269 18.99 15.70 -2.81
N ASP A 270 19.69 15.88 -1.68
CA ASP A 270 21.00 15.25 -1.44
C ASP A 270 20.90 13.73 -1.44
N ILE A 271 19.87 13.20 -0.77
CA ILE A 271 19.58 11.76 -0.73
C ILE A 271 19.28 11.25 -2.14
N CYS A 272 18.44 11.94 -2.91
CA CYS A 272 18.12 11.55 -4.29
C CYS A 272 19.36 11.57 -5.20
N ARG A 273 20.23 12.57 -5.06
CA ARG A 273 21.51 12.63 -5.79
C ARG A 273 22.38 11.42 -5.47
N HIS A 274 22.52 11.07 -4.19
CA HIS A 274 23.32 9.91 -3.78
C HIS A 274 22.73 8.59 -4.28
N ILE A 275 21.40 8.43 -4.23
CA ILE A 275 20.70 7.26 -4.79
C ILE A 275 20.94 7.16 -6.30
N ALA A 276 20.86 8.27 -7.03
CA ALA A 276 21.12 8.30 -8.47
C ALA A 276 22.56 7.89 -8.80
N ASP A 277 23.53 8.32 -7.99
CA ASP A 277 24.92 7.92 -8.12
C ASP A 277 25.12 6.44 -7.82
N ILE A 278 24.52 5.89 -6.76
CA ILE A 278 24.50 4.45 -6.48
C ILE A 278 23.94 3.70 -7.70
N LYS A 279 22.79 4.12 -8.23
CA LYS A 279 22.13 3.49 -9.39
C LYS A 279 23.03 3.45 -10.62
N LYS A 280 23.78 4.51 -10.90
CA LYS A 280 24.75 4.53 -12.02
C LYS A 280 25.89 3.54 -11.82
N ARG A 281 26.32 3.31 -10.57
CA ARG A 281 27.43 2.41 -10.23
C ARG A 281 27.01 0.93 -10.18
N SER A 282 25.83 0.62 -9.64
CA SER A 282 25.41 -0.75 -9.32
C SER A 282 24.17 -1.24 -10.07
N GLY A 283 23.40 -0.33 -10.69
CA GLY A 283 22.09 -0.65 -11.27
C GLY A 283 20.95 -0.77 -10.25
N TYR A 284 21.22 -0.55 -8.95
CA TYR A 284 20.25 -0.55 -7.86
C TYR A 284 20.09 0.86 -7.25
N PRO A 285 18.89 1.28 -6.80
CA PRO A 285 17.61 0.60 -6.96
C PRO A 285 16.96 0.88 -8.32
N LYS A 286 16.25 -0.11 -8.85
CA LYS A 286 15.42 0.09 -10.06
C LYS A 286 14.06 0.69 -9.72
N PHE A 287 13.53 0.39 -8.54
CA PHE A 287 12.25 0.92 -8.06
C PHE A 287 12.41 1.46 -6.64
N ILE A 288 11.78 2.60 -6.37
CA ILE A 288 11.73 3.26 -5.07
C ILE A 288 10.26 3.46 -4.71
N PHE A 289 9.87 2.93 -3.54
CA PHE A 289 8.56 3.14 -2.96
C PHE A 289 8.70 4.10 -1.79
N ALA A 290 8.07 5.27 -1.91
CA ALA A 290 8.10 6.32 -0.90
C ALA A 290 6.80 7.11 -0.94
N SER A 291 6.35 7.61 0.21
CA SER A 291 5.26 8.58 0.27
C SER A 291 5.77 9.94 -0.21
N ALA A 292 5.32 10.36 -1.39
CA ALA A 292 5.75 11.63 -1.96
C ALA A 292 5.26 12.82 -1.11
N GLY A 293 6.12 13.82 -0.94
CA GLY A 293 5.83 15.03 -0.16
C GLY A 293 4.49 15.67 -0.51
N LYS A 294 3.66 15.94 0.49
CA LYS A 294 2.33 16.54 0.29
C LYS A 294 2.39 17.97 -0.27
N ASN A 295 3.38 18.76 0.16
CA ASN A 295 3.62 20.15 -0.28
C ASN A 295 4.95 20.26 -1.05
N LYS A 296 5.33 21.50 -1.43
CA LYS A 296 6.57 21.81 -2.19
C LYS A 296 6.73 20.91 -3.42
N LYS A 297 5.67 20.80 -4.21
CA LYS A 297 5.58 19.77 -5.24
C LYS A 297 6.58 19.96 -6.38
N GLU A 298 7.02 21.18 -6.64
CA GLU A 298 8.12 21.47 -7.58
C GLU A 298 9.42 20.79 -7.11
N GLN A 299 9.74 20.90 -5.81
CA GLN A 299 10.90 20.23 -5.21
C GLN A 299 10.73 18.70 -5.20
N VAL A 300 9.52 18.20 -4.93
CA VAL A 300 9.22 16.77 -5.01
C VAL A 300 9.37 16.27 -6.45
N ALA A 301 8.93 17.04 -7.45
CA ALA A 301 9.10 16.72 -8.86
C ALA A 301 10.59 16.71 -9.25
N GLU A 302 11.37 17.67 -8.75
CA GLU A 302 12.83 17.69 -8.92
C GLU A 302 13.48 16.44 -8.30
N ALA A 303 13.10 16.07 -7.08
CA ALA A 303 13.57 14.85 -6.41
C ALA A 303 13.27 13.59 -7.24
N VAL A 304 12.03 13.45 -7.73
CA VAL A 304 11.63 12.32 -8.58
C VAL A 304 12.38 12.31 -9.92
N LYS A 305 12.63 13.48 -10.52
CA LYS A 305 13.41 13.62 -11.75
C LYS A 305 14.85 13.12 -11.57
N MET A 306 15.49 13.44 -10.44
CA MET A 306 16.84 12.95 -10.12
C MET A 306 16.92 11.42 -10.05
N LEU A 307 15.81 10.75 -9.72
CA LEU A 307 15.75 9.29 -9.59
C LEU A 307 15.53 8.56 -10.94
N GLU A 308 15.48 9.30 -12.06
CA GLU A 308 15.46 8.76 -13.43
C GLU A 308 14.45 7.61 -13.61
N GLY A 309 13.20 7.85 -13.19
CA GLY A 309 12.10 6.89 -13.29
C GLY A 309 12.08 5.75 -12.26
N SER A 310 13.04 5.71 -11.32
CA SER A 310 13.00 4.73 -10.21
C SER A 310 11.85 4.99 -9.24
N MET A 311 11.43 6.25 -9.08
CA MET A 311 10.28 6.64 -8.26
C MET A 311 9.18 7.20 -9.17
N LYS A 312 7.93 6.87 -8.85
CA LYS A 312 6.74 7.50 -9.47
C LYS A 312 6.33 8.71 -8.65
N LEU A 313 5.75 9.73 -9.29
CA LEU A 313 5.23 10.89 -8.56
C LEU A 313 3.81 10.62 -8.07
N TRP A 314 3.64 10.64 -6.74
CA TRP A 314 2.32 10.50 -6.12
C TRP A 314 1.70 11.88 -5.84
N LEU A 315 0.59 12.15 -6.51
CA LEU A 315 -0.30 13.30 -6.31
C LEU A 315 -1.47 12.86 -5.43
N SER A 316 -1.20 12.30 -4.27
CA SER A 316 -2.23 11.72 -3.40
C SER A 316 -3.21 12.80 -2.92
N VAL A 317 -4.45 12.78 -3.39
CA VAL A 317 -5.49 13.77 -3.04
C VAL A 317 -6.44 13.28 -1.97
N GLN A 318 -6.66 11.96 -1.91
CA GLN A 318 -7.63 11.25 -1.06
C GLN A 318 -9.10 11.58 -1.34
N SER A 319 -9.42 12.85 -1.58
CA SER A 319 -10.68 13.35 -2.15
C SER A 319 -10.41 14.71 -2.84
N MET A 320 -11.29 15.14 -3.74
CA MET A 320 -11.29 16.49 -4.31
C MET A 320 -12.47 17.33 -3.79
N ASP A 321 -13.30 16.77 -2.92
CA ASP A 321 -14.42 17.49 -2.30
C ASP A 321 -13.96 18.27 -1.06
N SER A 322 -14.28 19.56 -1.04
CA SER A 322 -13.85 20.46 0.03
C SER A 322 -14.45 20.15 1.41
N LYS A 323 -15.67 19.58 1.47
CA LYS A 323 -16.30 19.18 2.73
C LYS A 323 -15.61 17.94 3.29
N VAL A 324 -15.33 16.96 2.43
CA VAL A 324 -14.57 15.76 2.79
C VAL A 324 -13.18 16.12 3.30
N LEU A 325 -12.45 16.93 2.55
CA LEU A 325 -11.11 17.42 2.90
C LEU A 325 -11.09 18.14 4.26
N LYS A 326 -12.07 19.02 4.51
CA LYS A 326 -12.24 19.69 5.79
C LYS A 326 -12.55 18.70 6.92
N ALA A 327 -13.43 17.73 6.68
CA ALA A 327 -13.83 16.74 7.69
C ALA A 327 -12.66 15.85 8.13
N ILE A 328 -11.76 15.52 7.21
CA ILE A 328 -10.57 14.70 7.47
C ILE A 328 -9.32 15.51 7.80
N LYS A 329 -9.43 16.84 7.95
CA LYS A 329 -8.31 17.77 8.24
C LYS A 329 -7.17 17.63 7.23
N ARG A 330 -7.52 17.64 5.95
CA ARG A 330 -6.57 17.58 4.85
C ARG A 330 -6.77 18.76 3.93
N ASP A 331 -5.70 19.52 3.70
CA ASP A 331 -5.64 20.44 2.57
C ASP A 331 -4.93 19.79 1.39
N ASN A 332 -5.44 20.00 0.17
CA ASN A 332 -4.72 19.65 -1.06
C ASN A 332 -4.13 20.90 -1.69
N ILE A 333 -3.13 20.73 -2.55
CA ILE A 333 -2.64 21.83 -3.39
C ILE A 333 -3.68 22.22 -4.43
N ASP A 334 -3.55 23.44 -4.96
CA ASP A 334 -4.45 23.96 -5.99
C ASP A 334 -4.43 23.11 -7.27
N PHE A 335 -5.58 22.99 -7.92
CA PHE A 335 -5.73 22.19 -9.14
C PHE A 335 -4.84 22.69 -10.29
N SER A 336 -4.64 24.00 -10.42
CA SER A 336 -3.76 24.56 -11.45
C SER A 336 -2.29 24.18 -11.23
N ILE A 337 -1.86 24.10 -9.97
CA ILE A 337 -0.52 23.65 -9.60
C ILE A 337 -0.36 22.17 -9.94
N MET A 338 -1.34 21.32 -9.61
CA MET A 338 -1.33 19.91 -9.99
C MET A 338 -1.21 19.71 -11.50
N MET A 339 -1.89 20.55 -12.29
CA MET A 339 -1.83 20.52 -13.75
C MET A 339 -0.43 20.85 -14.27
N ASN A 340 0.19 21.90 -13.75
CA ASN A 340 1.55 22.29 -14.13
C ASN A 340 2.57 21.19 -13.82
N ILE A 341 2.49 20.58 -12.64
CA ILE A 341 3.37 19.47 -12.22
C ILE A 341 3.18 18.27 -13.13
N LYS A 342 1.93 17.92 -13.43
CA LYS A 342 1.61 16.80 -14.33
C LYS A 342 2.20 17.05 -15.73
N ASP A 343 2.07 18.27 -16.27
CA ASP A 343 2.56 18.60 -17.61
C ASP A 343 4.10 18.63 -17.66
N GLU A 344 4.76 18.98 -16.56
CA GLU A 344 6.21 18.81 -16.40
C GLU A 344 6.61 17.34 -16.33
N CYS A 345 5.93 16.53 -15.53
CA CYS A 345 6.19 15.09 -15.44
C CYS A 345 6.04 14.40 -16.79
N GLU A 346 5.01 14.76 -17.57
CA GLU A 346 4.80 14.21 -18.91
C GLU A 346 5.96 14.56 -19.86
N ARG A 347 6.49 15.80 -19.81
CA ARG A 347 7.66 16.21 -20.60
C ARG A 347 8.93 15.43 -20.23
N GLU A 348 9.07 15.05 -18.97
CA GLU A 348 10.23 14.36 -18.42
C GLU A 348 10.06 12.82 -18.41
N GLY A 349 8.92 12.30 -18.86
CA GLY A 349 8.62 10.87 -18.87
C GLY A 349 8.40 10.26 -17.48
N ILE A 350 8.03 11.08 -16.49
CA ILE A 350 7.75 10.66 -15.12
C ILE A 350 6.30 10.20 -15.00
N THR A 351 6.07 8.96 -14.54
CA THR A 351 4.72 8.46 -14.28
C THR A 351 4.12 9.11 -13.04
N THR A 352 2.90 9.61 -13.18
CA THR A 352 2.09 10.21 -12.12
C THR A 352 1.00 9.24 -11.64
N ILE A 353 0.85 9.14 -10.32
CA ILE A 353 -0.20 8.35 -9.67
C ILE A 353 -0.99 9.27 -8.75
N SER A 354 -2.31 9.09 -8.68
CA SER A 354 -3.14 9.73 -7.66
C SER A 354 -3.93 8.68 -6.90
N GLU A 355 -4.19 8.97 -5.62
CA GLU A 355 -4.87 8.06 -4.69
C GLU A 355 -6.12 8.72 -4.13
N LEU A 356 -7.20 7.94 -4.04
CA LEU A 356 -8.48 8.33 -3.43
C LEU A 356 -8.97 7.27 -2.46
N ILE A 357 -9.65 7.69 -1.40
CA ILE A 357 -10.19 6.81 -0.36
C ILE A 357 -11.71 6.94 -0.37
N LEU A 358 -12.40 5.84 -0.63
CA LEU A 358 -13.85 5.71 -0.56
C LEU A 358 -14.32 5.54 0.88
N GLY A 359 -15.38 6.26 1.24
CA GLY A 359 -16.06 6.12 2.54
C GLY A 359 -15.53 7.10 3.59
N LEU A 360 -14.86 8.17 3.14
CA LEU A 360 -14.47 9.26 4.04
C LEU A 360 -15.72 10.04 4.52
N PRO A 361 -15.66 10.68 5.70
CA PRO A 361 -16.73 11.56 6.17
C PRO A 361 -17.14 12.64 5.16
N GLU A 362 -18.44 12.95 5.10
CA GLU A 362 -19.07 13.92 4.19
C GLU A 362 -19.04 13.54 2.70
N GLU A 363 -18.46 12.39 2.35
CA GLU A 363 -18.43 11.90 0.97
C GLU A 363 -19.78 11.29 0.59
N ASP A 364 -20.24 11.56 -0.63
CA ASP A 364 -21.44 10.97 -1.23
C ASP A 364 -21.13 10.35 -2.60
N PHE A 365 -22.13 9.71 -3.21
CA PHE A 365 -21.98 9.05 -4.51
C PHE A 365 -21.42 9.98 -5.60
N SER A 366 -22.01 11.16 -5.74
CA SER A 366 -21.68 12.10 -6.82
C SER A 366 -20.30 12.74 -6.61
N SER A 367 -20.00 13.18 -5.39
CA SER A 367 -18.73 13.82 -5.03
C SER A 367 -17.54 12.89 -5.18
N HIS A 368 -17.70 11.59 -4.91
CA HIS A 368 -16.64 10.60 -5.13
C HIS A 368 -16.35 10.39 -6.62
N ILE A 369 -17.39 10.23 -7.46
CA ILE A 369 -17.23 10.09 -8.91
C ILE A 369 -16.64 11.37 -9.51
N GLU A 370 -17.09 12.54 -9.07
CA GLU A 370 -16.54 13.84 -9.50
C GLU A 370 -15.07 13.97 -9.13
N SER A 371 -14.69 13.54 -7.91
CA SER A 371 -13.30 13.58 -7.45
C SER A 371 -12.37 12.73 -8.32
N ILE A 372 -12.76 11.49 -8.62
CA ILE A 372 -11.99 10.61 -9.51
C ILE A 372 -11.96 11.19 -10.94
N SER A 373 -13.08 11.70 -11.43
CA SER A 373 -13.18 12.26 -12.79
C SER A 373 -12.27 13.47 -12.97
N LYS A 374 -12.17 14.37 -11.99
CA LYS A 374 -11.23 15.52 -12.01
C LYS A 374 -9.78 15.07 -12.15
N ILE A 375 -9.39 13.97 -11.50
CA ILE A 375 -8.04 13.42 -11.58
C ILE A 375 -7.78 12.75 -12.94
N ILE A 376 -8.78 12.10 -13.52
CA ILE A 376 -8.69 11.55 -14.89
C ILE A 376 -8.62 12.68 -15.92
N ASP A 377 -9.42 13.74 -15.73
CA ASP A 377 -9.42 14.95 -16.56
C ASP A 377 -8.10 15.70 -16.49
N LEU A 378 -7.42 15.68 -15.33
CA LEU A 378 -6.05 16.18 -15.17
C LEU A 378 -5.04 15.40 -16.03
N GLY A 379 -5.36 14.16 -16.41
CA GLY A 379 -4.51 13.30 -17.23
C GLY A 379 -3.43 12.56 -16.43
N VAL A 380 -3.69 12.29 -15.15
CA VAL A 380 -2.85 11.41 -14.31
C VAL A 380 -2.78 10.01 -14.91
N ASP A 381 -1.61 9.36 -14.87
CA ASP A 381 -1.39 8.08 -15.55
C ASP A 381 -2.14 6.90 -14.91
N GLN A 382 -2.26 6.92 -13.58
CA GLN A 382 -2.92 5.88 -12.81
C GLN A 382 -3.70 6.47 -11.63
N VAL A 383 -4.93 5.99 -11.44
CA VAL A 383 -5.75 6.28 -10.27
C VAL A 383 -5.85 5.03 -9.41
N THR A 384 -5.36 5.10 -8.18
CA THR A 384 -5.50 4.04 -7.20
C THR A 384 -6.63 4.39 -6.24
N THR A 385 -7.54 3.46 -6.02
CA THR A 385 -8.68 3.65 -5.13
C THR A 385 -8.60 2.68 -3.95
N TYR A 386 -8.81 3.21 -2.75
CA TYR A 386 -8.83 2.47 -1.50
C TYR A 386 -10.23 2.52 -0.89
N THR A 387 -10.57 1.53 -0.06
CA THR A 387 -11.67 1.68 0.90
C THR A 387 -11.08 2.24 2.20
N CYS A 388 -11.79 3.15 2.87
CA CYS A 388 -11.35 3.71 4.14
C CYS A 388 -11.22 2.62 5.20
N MET A 389 -9.97 2.23 5.49
CA MET A 389 -9.62 1.38 6.63
C MET A 389 -9.66 2.23 7.91
N LEU A 390 -10.37 1.75 8.93
CA LEU A 390 -10.39 2.39 10.25
C LEU A 390 -9.15 1.93 11.05
N LEU A 391 -8.04 2.60 10.80
CA LEU A 391 -6.78 2.32 11.48
C LEU A 391 -6.88 2.66 12.98
N GLU A 392 -6.39 1.74 13.81
CA GLU A 392 -6.27 1.99 15.24
C GLU A 392 -5.27 3.11 15.51
N GLY A 393 -5.55 3.92 16.54
CA GLY A 393 -4.72 5.08 16.85
C GLY A 393 -4.96 6.30 15.94
N THR A 394 -5.96 6.29 15.06
CA THR A 394 -6.31 7.46 14.26
C THR A 394 -7.47 8.25 14.88
N GLU A 395 -7.56 9.55 14.60
CA GLU A 395 -8.69 10.35 15.08
C GLU A 395 -10.02 9.85 14.49
N LEU A 396 -10.01 9.40 13.24
CA LEU A 396 -11.19 8.93 12.53
C LEU A 396 -11.81 7.68 13.16
N SER A 397 -11.00 6.79 13.76
CA SER A 397 -11.50 5.57 14.41
C SER A 397 -12.10 5.80 15.80
N THR A 398 -11.97 7.01 16.37
CA THR A 398 -12.54 7.35 17.68
C THR A 398 -14.08 7.29 17.70
N GLU A 399 -14.67 6.96 18.85
CA GLU A 399 -16.13 6.93 19.02
C GLU A 399 -16.78 8.28 18.70
N ARG A 400 -16.09 9.38 19.04
CA ARG A 400 -16.54 10.74 18.73
C ARG A 400 -16.73 10.94 17.22
N MET A 401 -15.74 10.56 16.41
CA MET A 401 -15.80 10.74 14.97
C MET A 401 -16.80 9.79 14.32
N ARG A 402 -16.85 8.54 14.79
CA ARG A 402 -17.85 7.56 14.36
C ARG A 402 -19.27 8.07 14.57
N ASN A 403 -19.58 8.54 15.78
CA ASN A 403 -20.91 9.07 16.10
C ASN A 403 -21.23 10.36 15.33
N LYS A 404 -20.25 11.26 15.17
CA LYS A 404 -20.45 12.53 14.45
C LYS A 404 -20.85 12.33 13.00
N TYR A 405 -20.22 11.37 12.31
CA TYR A 405 -20.42 11.14 10.88
C TYR A 405 -21.26 9.91 10.55
N GLY A 406 -21.81 9.23 11.56
CA GLY A 406 -22.61 8.01 11.37
C GLY A 406 -21.82 6.90 10.69
N ILE A 407 -20.54 6.72 11.07
CA ILE A 407 -19.67 5.73 10.44
C ILE A 407 -20.13 4.33 10.81
N HIS A 408 -20.54 3.57 9.80
CA HIS A 408 -20.77 2.13 9.89
C HIS A 408 -19.73 1.39 9.06
N SER A 409 -19.27 0.28 9.60
CA SER A 409 -18.14 -0.48 9.09
C SER A 409 -18.43 -1.97 9.10
N HIS A 410 -17.62 -2.70 8.34
CA HIS A 410 -17.59 -4.16 8.31
C HIS A 410 -16.14 -4.64 8.41
N PHE A 411 -15.97 -5.91 8.75
CA PHE A 411 -14.69 -6.57 8.83
C PHE A 411 -14.44 -7.45 7.61
N ARG A 412 -13.21 -7.47 7.12
CA ARG A 412 -12.79 -8.40 6.06
C ARG A 412 -11.33 -8.79 6.22
N ILE A 413 -10.93 -9.86 5.52
CA ILE A 413 -9.57 -10.41 5.59
C ILE A 413 -8.59 -9.49 4.85
N LEU A 414 -7.43 -9.24 5.46
CA LEU A 414 -6.32 -8.60 4.76
C LEU A 414 -5.72 -9.57 3.73
N PRO A 415 -5.68 -9.22 2.43
CA PRO A 415 -5.26 -10.17 1.40
C PRO A 415 -3.84 -10.70 1.61
N ARG A 416 -3.71 -12.03 1.64
CA ARG A 416 -2.46 -12.81 1.87
C ARG A 416 -1.94 -12.84 3.32
N ASP A 417 -2.53 -12.09 4.24
CA ASP A 417 -2.10 -12.03 5.63
C ASP A 417 -2.76 -13.14 6.47
N PHE A 418 -2.44 -14.39 6.12
CA PHE A 418 -2.90 -15.56 6.84
C PHE A 418 -1.87 -16.68 6.77
N GLY A 419 -1.90 -17.58 7.76
CA GLY A 419 -0.99 -18.70 7.86
C GLY A 419 -1.43 -19.70 8.92
N LYS A 420 -0.68 -20.80 9.02
CA LYS A 420 -0.93 -21.87 9.99
C LYS A 420 0.38 -22.25 10.66
N LEU A 421 0.40 -22.22 11.99
CA LEU A 421 1.54 -22.62 12.81
C LEU A 421 1.73 -24.14 12.80
N SER A 422 2.90 -24.63 13.23
CA SER A 422 3.20 -26.07 13.18
C SER A 422 2.29 -26.95 14.06
N ASP A 423 1.64 -26.37 15.06
CA ASP A 423 0.64 -27.05 15.91
C ASP A 423 -0.79 -27.00 15.33
N GLY A 424 -0.95 -26.46 14.11
CA GLY A 424 -2.20 -26.40 13.39
C GLY A 424 -3.04 -25.15 13.64
N ILE A 425 -2.60 -24.25 14.53
CA ILE A 425 -3.31 -22.98 14.80
C ILE A 425 -3.30 -22.09 13.56
N ILE A 426 -4.49 -21.68 13.11
CA ILE A 426 -4.67 -20.76 11.99
C ILE A 426 -4.66 -19.32 12.53
N SER A 427 -3.84 -18.48 11.91
CA SER A 427 -3.80 -17.04 12.15
C SER A 427 -4.15 -16.30 10.85
N VAL A 428 -4.98 -15.26 10.97
CA VAL A 428 -5.41 -14.40 9.87
C VAL A 428 -5.53 -12.98 10.37
N GLU A 429 -5.11 -12.02 9.57
CA GLU A 429 -5.26 -10.59 9.87
C GLU A 429 -6.52 -10.05 9.21
N ILE A 430 -7.17 -9.13 9.91
CA ILE A 430 -8.50 -8.60 9.57
C ILE A 430 -8.44 -7.08 9.62
N GLU A 431 -9.01 -6.45 8.62
CA GLU A 431 -9.22 -5.02 8.57
C GLU A 431 -10.69 -4.65 8.84
N GLU A 432 -10.88 -3.48 9.45
CA GLU A 432 -12.19 -2.84 9.57
C GLU A 432 -12.29 -1.73 8.51
N VAL A 433 -13.34 -1.76 7.69
CA VAL A 433 -13.53 -0.84 6.56
C VAL A 433 -14.86 -0.11 6.66
N VAL A 434 -14.86 1.19 6.35
CA VAL A 434 -16.08 2.00 6.28
C VAL A 434 -16.89 1.60 5.06
N THR A 435 -18.19 1.35 5.27
CA THR A 435 -19.12 0.94 4.21
C THR A 435 -20.36 1.83 4.12
N SER A 436 -20.60 2.68 5.12
CA SER A 436 -21.58 3.76 5.04
C SER A 436 -21.29 4.85 6.06
N THR A 437 -21.82 6.05 5.78
CA THR A 437 -21.77 7.24 6.65
C THR A 437 -23.14 7.94 6.59
N ASN A 438 -23.30 9.06 7.29
CA ASN A 438 -24.49 9.93 7.13
C ASN A 438 -24.70 10.43 5.69
N SER A 439 -23.65 10.51 4.89
CA SER A 439 -23.67 11.03 3.51
C SER A 439 -23.54 9.95 2.44
N LEU A 440 -23.16 8.72 2.83
CA LEU A 440 -22.95 7.59 1.91
C LEU A 440 -23.74 6.37 2.38
N SER A 441 -24.71 5.91 1.58
CA SER A 441 -25.43 4.68 1.86
C SER A 441 -24.61 3.42 1.53
N PHE A 442 -24.97 2.27 2.10
CA PHE A 442 -24.31 1.00 1.76
C PHE A 442 -24.49 0.63 0.28
N GLU A 443 -25.65 0.94 -0.31
CA GLU A 443 -25.88 0.70 -1.74
C GLU A 443 -25.03 1.61 -2.62
N ASP A 444 -24.83 2.86 -2.22
CA ASP A 444 -23.90 3.76 -2.92
C ASP A 444 -22.46 3.29 -2.77
N TYR A 445 -22.05 2.80 -1.60
CA TYR A 445 -20.75 2.17 -1.41
C TYR A 445 -20.53 1.02 -2.41
N LEU A 446 -21.52 0.13 -2.59
CA LEU A 446 -21.43 -0.97 -3.55
C LEU A 446 -21.33 -0.48 -5.00
N LYS A 447 -22.11 0.54 -5.38
CA LYS A 447 -22.00 1.15 -6.71
C LYS A 447 -20.65 1.84 -6.91
N LEU A 448 -20.09 2.48 -5.90
CA LEU A 448 -18.77 3.12 -5.96
C LEU A 448 -17.63 2.09 -6.02
N ARG A 449 -17.80 0.93 -5.38
CA ARG A 449 -16.89 -0.21 -5.57
C ARG A 449 -16.92 -0.71 -7.02
N LEU A 450 -18.09 -0.83 -7.63
CA LEU A 450 -18.22 -1.13 -9.07
C LEU A 450 -17.56 -0.03 -9.92
N PHE A 451 -17.77 1.23 -9.59
CA PHE A 451 -17.10 2.34 -10.25
C PHE A 451 -15.57 2.22 -10.18
N HIS A 452 -14.99 1.81 -9.04
CA HIS A 452 -13.55 1.55 -8.93
C HIS A 452 -13.07 0.45 -9.90
N LEU A 453 -13.86 -0.62 -10.09
CA LEU A 453 -13.56 -1.65 -11.10
C LEU A 453 -13.57 -1.07 -12.51
N ILE A 454 -14.57 -0.23 -12.84
CA ILE A 454 -14.67 0.45 -14.13
C ILE A 454 -13.47 1.37 -14.34
N VAL A 455 -13.08 2.19 -13.36
CA VAL A 455 -11.90 3.08 -13.44
C VAL A 455 -10.64 2.27 -13.71
N ASN A 456 -10.44 1.15 -13.01
CA ASN A 456 -9.26 0.31 -13.24
C ASN A 456 -9.27 -0.35 -14.62
N ALA A 457 -10.43 -0.77 -15.14
CA ALA A 457 -10.52 -1.39 -16.47
C ALA A 457 -10.43 -0.37 -17.61
N VAL A 458 -10.98 0.83 -17.44
CA VAL A 458 -11.20 1.81 -18.51
C VAL A 458 -10.11 2.89 -18.53
N ASN A 459 -9.58 3.30 -17.36
CA ASN A 459 -8.56 4.36 -17.25
C ASN A 459 -7.15 3.81 -17.05
N ASN A 460 -6.94 2.95 -16.06
CA ASN A 460 -5.59 2.53 -15.68
C ASN A 460 -4.94 1.70 -16.80
N GLY A 461 -3.67 1.99 -17.10
CA GLY A 461 -2.97 1.44 -18.28
C GLY A 461 -3.33 2.15 -19.59
N LYS A 462 -4.23 3.14 -19.58
CA LYS A 462 -4.64 3.95 -20.74
C LYS A 462 -5.11 3.15 -21.98
N PRO A 463 -5.95 2.09 -21.83
CA PRO A 463 -6.48 1.37 -23.00
C PRO A 463 -7.27 2.30 -23.94
N PHE A 464 -8.04 3.23 -23.35
CA PHE A 464 -8.88 4.19 -24.06
C PHE A 464 -8.35 5.63 -23.97
N GLY A 465 -7.05 5.80 -23.71
CA GLY A 465 -6.41 7.12 -23.61
C GLY A 465 -6.71 8.09 -24.77
N PRO A 466 -6.78 7.64 -26.04
CA PRO A 466 -7.19 8.51 -27.16
C PRO A 466 -8.58 9.13 -26.99
N LEU A 467 -9.56 8.41 -26.42
CA LEU A 467 -10.88 8.96 -26.11
C LEU A 467 -10.76 10.08 -25.08
N PHE A 468 -10.08 9.83 -23.96
CA PHE A 468 -9.93 10.84 -22.90
C PHE A 468 -9.15 12.07 -23.36
N LYS A 469 -8.12 11.89 -24.19
CA LYS A 469 -7.43 13.01 -24.84
C LYS A 469 -8.38 13.83 -25.71
N PHE A 470 -9.25 13.17 -26.46
CA PHE A 470 -10.23 13.85 -27.30
C PHE A 470 -11.27 14.61 -26.47
N LEU A 471 -11.72 14.06 -25.35
CA LEU A 471 -12.62 14.78 -24.43
C LEU A 471 -11.97 16.05 -23.87
N ARG A 472 -10.71 15.96 -23.43
CA ARG A 472 -9.92 17.13 -23.04
C ARG A 472 -9.77 18.14 -24.18
N GLU A 473 -9.54 17.67 -25.41
CA GLU A 473 -9.47 18.53 -26.59
C GLU A 473 -10.75 19.36 -26.80
N GLN A 474 -11.91 18.79 -26.45
CA GLN A 474 -13.23 19.43 -26.52
C GLN A 474 -13.62 20.18 -25.24
N ASN A 475 -12.74 20.26 -24.23
CA ASN A 475 -13.05 20.79 -22.88
C ASN A 475 -14.25 20.08 -22.21
N LEU A 476 -14.38 18.77 -22.42
CA LEU A 476 -15.42 17.95 -21.82
C LEU A 476 -14.84 17.13 -20.66
N SER A 477 -15.54 17.15 -19.53
CA SER A 477 -15.20 16.29 -18.39
C SER A 477 -15.54 14.83 -18.68
N THR A 478 -14.75 13.91 -18.14
CA THR A 478 -15.04 12.48 -18.11
C THR A 478 -16.17 12.11 -17.15
N PHE A 479 -16.60 13.01 -16.25
CA PHE A 479 -17.63 12.75 -15.25
C PHE A 479 -18.95 12.20 -15.82
N PRO A 480 -19.58 12.81 -16.84
CA PRO A 480 -20.82 12.28 -17.42
C PRO A 480 -20.62 10.87 -18.00
N LEU A 481 -19.44 10.58 -18.56
CA LEU A 481 -19.12 9.27 -19.10
C LEU A 481 -19.04 8.22 -18.00
N PHE A 482 -18.29 8.47 -16.93
CA PHE A 482 -18.17 7.51 -15.85
C PHE A 482 -19.49 7.29 -15.11
N MET A 483 -20.28 8.34 -14.90
CA MET A 483 -21.64 8.22 -14.37
C MET A 483 -22.49 7.28 -15.25
N ALA A 484 -22.53 7.53 -16.56
CA ALA A 484 -23.30 6.72 -17.50
C ALA A 484 -22.79 5.28 -17.59
N LEU A 485 -21.48 5.02 -17.48
CA LEU A 485 -20.95 3.65 -17.47
C LEU A 485 -21.42 2.84 -16.26
N VAL A 486 -21.59 3.48 -15.11
CA VAL A 486 -22.14 2.83 -13.91
C VAL A 486 -23.65 2.60 -14.07
N GLU A 487 -24.38 3.61 -14.53
CA GLU A 487 -25.84 3.56 -14.67
C GLU A 487 -26.32 2.61 -15.80
N GLU A 488 -25.57 2.53 -16.90
CA GLU A 488 -25.92 1.71 -18.06
C GLU A 488 -25.26 0.33 -18.05
N ILE A 489 -24.67 -0.11 -16.94
CA ILE A 489 -23.90 -1.36 -16.88
C ILE A 489 -24.72 -2.60 -17.29
N ASP A 490 -26.03 -2.57 -17.09
CA ASP A 490 -26.96 -3.63 -17.50
C ASP A 490 -27.12 -3.73 -19.03
N SER A 491 -26.73 -2.70 -19.78
CA SER A 491 -26.70 -2.70 -21.24
C SER A 491 -25.38 -3.22 -21.83
N ALA A 492 -24.39 -3.55 -20.97
CA ALA A 492 -23.12 -4.13 -21.40
C ALA A 492 -23.29 -5.58 -21.89
N SER A 493 -22.21 -6.14 -22.47
CA SER A 493 -22.20 -7.53 -22.93
C SER A 493 -22.39 -8.52 -21.78
N ASP A 494 -22.79 -9.76 -22.10
CA ASP A 494 -22.97 -10.80 -21.08
C ASP A 494 -21.67 -11.14 -20.33
N GLU A 495 -20.52 -11.00 -20.99
CA GLU A 495 -19.19 -11.16 -20.39
C GLU A 495 -18.94 -10.08 -19.32
N ILE A 496 -19.18 -8.81 -19.63
CA ILE A 496 -19.04 -7.71 -18.66
C ILE A 496 -20.01 -7.91 -17.49
N LYS A 497 -21.28 -8.21 -17.78
CA LYS A 497 -22.29 -8.42 -16.73
C LYS A 497 -21.93 -9.59 -15.81
N LYS A 498 -21.32 -10.67 -16.32
CA LYS A 498 -20.83 -11.79 -15.50
C LYS A 498 -19.72 -11.34 -14.55
N ILE A 499 -18.75 -10.55 -15.02
CA ILE A 499 -17.67 -10.01 -14.17
C ILE A 499 -18.25 -9.09 -13.10
N VAL A 500 -19.13 -8.17 -13.48
CA VAL A 500 -19.76 -7.20 -12.58
C VAL A 500 -20.63 -7.89 -11.53
N ALA A 501 -21.45 -8.86 -11.93
CA ALA A 501 -22.27 -9.64 -11.00
C ALA A 501 -21.40 -10.39 -9.97
N SER A 502 -20.31 -11.04 -10.43
CA SER A 502 -19.38 -11.72 -9.54
C SER A 502 -18.68 -10.74 -8.59
N PHE A 503 -18.25 -9.57 -9.08
CA PHE A 503 -17.58 -8.56 -8.27
C PHE A 503 -18.52 -7.99 -7.19
N ASN A 504 -19.76 -7.65 -7.56
CA ASN A 504 -20.76 -7.12 -6.63
C ASN A 504 -21.15 -8.15 -5.58
N GLN A 505 -21.31 -9.41 -5.97
CA GLN A 505 -21.58 -10.52 -5.05
C GLN A 505 -20.43 -10.68 -4.06
N LYS A 506 -19.19 -10.82 -4.55
CA LYS A 506 -18.01 -11.01 -3.69
C LYS A 506 -17.72 -9.82 -2.79
N THR A 507 -18.00 -8.60 -3.24
CA THR A 507 -17.87 -7.37 -2.42
C THR A 507 -18.83 -7.40 -1.23
N LYS A 508 -19.99 -8.05 -1.34
CA LYS A 508 -20.91 -8.24 -0.20
C LYS A 508 -20.45 -9.40 0.69
N GLU A 509 -20.09 -10.53 0.09
CA GLU A 509 -19.71 -11.75 0.80
C GLU A 509 -18.40 -11.61 1.60
N GLU A 510 -17.51 -10.70 1.22
CA GLU A 510 -16.28 -10.43 1.98
C GLU A 510 -16.51 -9.64 3.28
N LEU A 511 -17.68 -9.02 3.46
CA LEU A 511 -17.96 -8.08 4.55
C LEU A 511 -18.72 -8.75 5.69
N TRP A 512 -18.12 -8.75 6.87
CA TRP A 512 -18.65 -9.36 8.09
C TRP A 512 -19.05 -8.31 9.12
N ALA A 513 -20.14 -8.55 9.83
CA ALA A 513 -20.61 -7.64 10.87
C ALA A 513 -19.77 -7.73 12.16
N SER A 514 -19.13 -8.88 12.41
CA SER A 514 -18.28 -9.12 13.58
C SER A 514 -16.92 -9.70 13.17
N LYS A 515 -15.86 -9.18 13.80
CA LYS A 515 -14.50 -9.70 13.68
C LYS A 515 -14.39 -11.11 14.24
N GLU A 516 -15.06 -11.38 15.36
CA GLU A 516 -15.07 -12.67 16.05
C GLU A 516 -15.74 -13.74 15.19
N GLU A 517 -16.90 -13.44 14.60
CA GLU A 517 -17.59 -14.35 13.69
C GLU A 517 -16.74 -14.70 12.47
N LEU A 518 -16.06 -13.71 11.88
CA LEU A 518 -15.13 -13.92 10.78
C LEU A 518 -13.96 -14.83 11.21
N LEU A 519 -13.32 -14.55 12.35
CA LEU A 519 -12.23 -15.39 12.85
C LEU A 519 -12.68 -16.84 13.07
N ASP A 520 -13.84 -17.05 13.68
CA ASP A 520 -14.35 -18.39 13.96
C ASP A 520 -14.80 -19.13 12.70
N TYR A 521 -15.27 -18.40 11.68
CA TYR A 521 -15.50 -18.97 10.35
C TYR A 521 -14.19 -19.48 9.73
N ILE A 522 -13.12 -18.69 9.77
CA ILE A 522 -11.84 -19.01 9.12
C ILE A 522 -11.07 -20.13 9.83
N LYS A 523 -11.20 -20.26 11.16
CA LYS A 523 -10.55 -21.33 11.93
C LYS A 523 -10.99 -22.74 11.53
N LYS A 524 -12.06 -22.89 10.75
CA LYS A 524 -12.48 -24.17 10.19
C LYS A 524 -11.58 -24.56 9.00
N GLU A 525 -11.08 -25.80 9.02
CA GLU A 525 -10.14 -26.31 8.01
C GLU A 525 -10.63 -26.13 6.57
N GLU A 526 -11.91 -26.39 6.32
CA GLU A 526 -12.54 -26.21 5.01
C GLU A 526 -12.47 -24.76 4.50
N ASN A 527 -12.59 -23.77 5.38
CA ASN A 527 -12.56 -22.35 5.01
C ASN A 527 -11.13 -21.82 4.91
N TYR A 528 -10.20 -22.35 5.70
CA TYR A 528 -8.78 -22.11 5.50
C TYR A 528 -8.32 -22.60 4.11
N ASN A 529 -8.80 -23.76 3.65
CA ASN A 529 -8.51 -24.25 2.31
C ASN A 529 -9.04 -23.33 1.19
N LYS A 530 -10.13 -22.59 1.43
CA LYS A 530 -10.62 -21.55 0.51
C LYS A 530 -9.71 -20.34 0.43
N LEU A 531 -9.00 -19.99 1.52
CA LEU A 531 -7.95 -18.97 1.48
C LEU A 531 -6.77 -19.44 0.62
N LEU A 532 -6.38 -20.70 0.78
CA LEU A 532 -5.29 -21.30 -0.01
C LEU A 532 -5.61 -21.34 -1.51
N SER A 533 -6.85 -21.64 -1.89
CA SER A 533 -7.29 -21.66 -3.28
C SER A 533 -7.53 -20.26 -3.87
N GLY A 534 -7.60 -19.22 -3.04
CA GLY A 534 -7.97 -17.86 -3.44
C GLY A 534 -9.46 -17.67 -3.69
N GLU A 535 -10.31 -18.62 -3.30
CA GLU A 535 -11.77 -18.47 -3.30
C GLU A 535 -12.22 -17.40 -2.29
N LEU A 536 -11.49 -17.30 -1.17
CA LEU A 536 -11.72 -16.36 -0.07
C LEU A 536 -10.46 -15.50 0.18
N GLY A 537 -10.64 -14.26 0.66
CA GLY A 537 -9.52 -13.39 1.06
C GLY A 537 -8.60 -12.92 -0.08
N ALA A 538 -8.99 -13.17 -1.35
CA ALA A 538 -8.29 -12.63 -2.50
C ALA A 538 -8.52 -11.12 -2.64
N ASN A 539 -7.55 -10.41 -3.22
CA ASN A 539 -7.73 -9.01 -3.57
C ASN A 539 -8.77 -8.91 -4.71
N LEU A 540 -10.00 -8.53 -4.37
CA LEU A 540 -11.14 -8.55 -5.31
C LEU A 540 -10.91 -7.63 -6.51
N ILE A 541 -10.43 -6.40 -6.29
CA ILE A 541 -10.22 -5.45 -7.39
C ILE A 541 -9.16 -5.99 -8.36
N GLN A 542 -8.03 -6.49 -7.86
CA GLN A 542 -6.98 -7.05 -8.72
C GLN A 542 -7.47 -8.26 -9.52
N THR A 543 -8.23 -9.14 -8.88
CA THR A 543 -8.76 -10.36 -9.52
C THR A 543 -9.73 -10.02 -10.65
N HIS A 544 -10.66 -9.08 -10.41
CA HIS A 544 -11.67 -8.72 -11.41
C HIS A 544 -11.11 -7.79 -12.48
N VAL A 545 -10.08 -6.98 -12.19
CA VAL A 545 -9.33 -6.24 -13.22
C VAL A 545 -8.61 -7.19 -14.17
N ALA A 546 -8.05 -8.29 -13.67
CA ALA A 546 -7.47 -9.33 -14.52
C ALA A 546 -8.51 -10.02 -15.40
N MET A 547 -9.70 -10.30 -14.86
CA MET A 547 -10.83 -10.82 -15.65
C MET A 547 -11.29 -9.82 -16.71
N SER A 548 -11.38 -8.53 -16.37
CA SER A 548 -11.72 -7.46 -17.31
C SER A 548 -10.69 -7.33 -18.44
N ASN A 549 -9.40 -7.52 -18.14
CA ASN A 549 -8.32 -7.50 -19.12
C ASN A 549 -8.42 -8.60 -20.18
N LEU A 550 -9.13 -9.70 -19.90
CA LEU A 550 -9.38 -10.76 -20.87
C LEU A 550 -10.44 -10.39 -21.91
N ILE A 551 -11.29 -9.41 -21.62
CA ILE A 551 -12.44 -9.00 -22.45
C ILE A 551 -12.41 -7.50 -22.77
N MET A 552 -11.21 -6.96 -23.04
CA MET A 552 -11.05 -5.52 -23.26
C MET A 552 -11.73 -5.01 -24.53
N THR A 553 -12.03 -5.88 -25.50
CA THR A 553 -12.77 -5.50 -26.72
C THR A 553 -14.23 -5.20 -26.39
N GLU A 554 -14.83 -5.99 -25.49
CA GLU A 554 -16.18 -5.81 -24.96
C GLU A 554 -16.26 -4.51 -24.16
N TRP A 555 -15.27 -4.24 -23.29
CA TRP A 555 -15.15 -2.97 -22.59
C TRP A 555 -15.03 -1.79 -23.54
N CYS A 556 -14.23 -1.93 -24.61
CA CYS A 556 -14.08 -0.91 -25.64
C CYS A 556 -15.43 -0.59 -26.30
N ASN A 557 -16.15 -1.62 -26.73
CA ASN A 557 -17.46 -1.47 -27.36
C ASN A 557 -18.46 -0.79 -26.43
N PHE A 558 -18.53 -1.19 -25.16
CA PHE A 558 -19.40 -0.59 -24.17
C PHE A 558 -19.07 0.89 -23.95
N VAL A 559 -17.80 1.21 -23.69
CA VAL A 559 -17.34 2.59 -23.44
C VAL A 559 -17.65 3.53 -24.61
N PHE A 560 -17.35 3.10 -25.84
CA PHE A 560 -17.61 3.92 -27.02
C PHE A 560 -19.10 4.00 -27.36
N ALA A 561 -19.90 2.97 -27.09
CA ALA A 561 -21.36 3.05 -27.25
C ALA A 561 -21.96 4.06 -26.26
N THR A 562 -21.58 4.01 -24.99
CA THR A 562 -22.02 4.97 -23.96
C THR A 562 -21.55 6.39 -24.30
N ALA A 563 -20.29 6.56 -24.70
CA ALA A 563 -19.76 7.86 -25.13
C ALA A 563 -20.58 8.49 -26.28
N LYS A 564 -20.99 7.70 -27.28
CA LYS A 564 -21.82 8.20 -28.40
C LYS A 564 -23.21 8.64 -27.97
N LYS A 565 -23.80 8.02 -26.94
CA LYS A 565 -25.14 8.37 -26.46
C LYS A 565 -25.14 9.70 -25.71
N ILE A 566 -24.16 9.91 -24.84
CA ILE A 566 -24.19 11.00 -23.85
C ILE A 566 -23.40 12.23 -24.29
N LEU A 567 -22.43 12.06 -25.19
CA LEU A 567 -21.55 13.16 -25.60
C LEU A 567 -22.05 13.76 -26.91
N SER A 568 -22.33 15.06 -26.89
CA SER A 568 -22.72 15.84 -28.08
C SER A 568 -21.51 16.15 -28.98
N ILE A 569 -20.86 15.12 -29.52
CA ILE A 569 -19.60 15.22 -30.28
C ILE A 569 -19.76 14.55 -31.66
N PRO A 570 -19.03 14.97 -32.72
CA PRO A 570 -19.14 14.31 -34.03
C PRO A 570 -18.86 12.81 -33.98
N HIS A 571 -19.86 12.02 -34.38
CA HIS A 571 -19.77 10.55 -34.40
C HIS A 571 -18.63 10.04 -35.27
N GLU A 572 -18.27 10.75 -36.36
CA GLU A 572 -17.15 10.37 -37.25
C GLU A 572 -15.85 10.20 -36.47
N VAL A 573 -15.47 11.15 -35.61
CA VAL A 573 -14.20 11.06 -34.88
C VAL A 573 -14.26 9.97 -33.82
N ILE A 574 -15.39 9.85 -33.11
CA ILE A 574 -15.59 8.81 -32.10
C ILE A 574 -15.51 7.41 -32.73
N ASP A 575 -16.07 7.19 -33.90
CA ASP A 575 -15.98 5.92 -34.62
C ASP A 575 -14.54 5.56 -34.98
N GLN A 576 -13.72 6.55 -35.36
CA GLN A 576 -12.31 6.36 -35.69
C GLN A 576 -11.49 6.02 -34.43
N LEU A 577 -11.75 6.72 -33.33
CA LEU A 577 -11.14 6.43 -32.03
C LEU A 577 -11.55 5.05 -31.51
N HIS A 578 -12.81 4.64 -31.72
CA HIS A 578 -13.31 3.33 -31.34
C HIS A 578 -12.54 2.23 -32.09
N ARG A 579 -12.46 2.30 -33.42
CA ARG A 579 -11.69 1.33 -34.23
C ARG A 579 -10.24 1.24 -33.79
N PHE A 580 -9.60 2.40 -33.57
CA PHE A 580 -8.21 2.46 -33.11
C PHE A 580 -8.03 1.78 -31.74
N CYS A 581 -8.87 2.11 -30.76
CA CYS A 581 -8.77 1.53 -29.42
C CYS A 581 -9.10 0.03 -29.44
N ALA A 582 -10.11 -0.39 -30.20
CA ALA A 582 -10.49 -1.79 -30.35
C ALA A 582 -9.33 -2.62 -30.93
N ALA A 583 -8.63 -2.12 -31.96
CA ALA A 583 -7.45 -2.78 -32.50
C ALA A 583 -6.29 -2.87 -31.50
N ARG A 584 -6.10 -1.84 -30.66
CA ARG A 584 -5.06 -1.83 -29.61
C ARG A 584 -5.28 -2.88 -28.53
N VAL A 585 -6.53 -3.12 -28.14
CA VAL A 585 -6.89 -4.02 -27.03
C VAL A 585 -7.34 -5.41 -27.49
N TYR A 586 -7.23 -5.70 -28.79
CA TYR A 586 -7.68 -6.94 -29.37
C TYR A 586 -6.78 -8.12 -28.99
N ASN A 587 -7.38 -9.22 -28.50
CA ASN A 587 -6.74 -10.50 -28.29
C ASN A 587 -5.33 -10.38 -27.65
N ILE A 588 -5.25 -9.76 -26.46
CA ILE A 588 -3.96 -9.49 -25.78
C ILE A 588 -3.36 -10.76 -25.17
N TRP A 589 -4.21 -11.65 -24.68
CA TRP A 589 -3.81 -12.80 -23.88
C TRP A 589 -4.11 -14.15 -24.54
N GLY A 590 -4.72 -14.17 -25.73
CA GLY A 590 -5.08 -15.42 -26.40
C GLY A 590 -3.89 -16.10 -27.09
N GLU A 591 -4.01 -17.42 -27.30
CA GLU A 591 -2.93 -18.26 -27.84
C GLU A 591 -2.42 -17.83 -29.22
N LYS A 592 -3.29 -17.23 -30.04
CA LYS A 592 -2.97 -16.76 -31.41
C LYS A 592 -2.63 -15.27 -31.48
N ARG A 593 -2.41 -14.59 -30.35
CA ARG A 593 -2.24 -13.13 -30.30
C ARG A 593 -1.17 -12.56 -31.24
N ASN A 594 -0.08 -13.29 -31.48
CA ASN A 594 1.01 -12.81 -32.35
C ASN A 594 0.72 -13.02 -33.85
N LEU A 595 -0.24 -13.90 -34.19
CA LEU A 595 -0.63 -14.25 -35.55
C LEU A 595 -1.86 -13.45 -36.01
N ASP A 596 -2.77 -13.20 -35.08
CA ASP A 596 -4.07 -12.56 -35.31
C ASP A 596 -3.99 -11.04 -35.09
N ASN A 597 -3.27 -10.36 -35.98
CA ASN A 597 -3.05 -8.91 -35.91
C ASN A 597 -4.20 -8.17 -36.61
N PRO A 598 -4.92 -7.26 -35.92
CA PRO A 598 -6.02 -6.54 -36.54
C PRO A 598 -5.51 -5.52 -37.57
N GLU A 599 -6.19 -5.48 -38.71
CA GLU A 599 -6.00 -4.48 -39.76
C GLU A 599 -7.23 -3.58 -39.85
N ILE A 600 -7.05 -2.28 -39.67
CA ILE A 600 -8.15 -1.31 -39.68
C ILE A 600 -7.86 -0.15 -40.61
N GLU A 601 -8.93 0.43 -41.15
CA GLU A 601 -8.86 1.66 -41.93
C GLU A 601 -9.17 2.88 -41.04
N LEU A 602 -8.28 3.88 -41.09
CA LEU A 602 -8.37 5.12 -40.34
C LEU A 602 -8.30 6.35 -41.25
N ASN A 603 -9.14 7.34 -40.92
CA ASN A 603 -9.16 8.66 -41.54
C ASN A 603 -8.19 9.65 -40.88
N TYR A 604 -7.66 9.31 -39.70
CA TYR A 604 -6.81 10.17 -38.89
C TYR A 604 -5.55 9.42 -38.42
N ASP A 605 -4.40 10.10 -38.34
CA ASP A 605 -3.21 9.57 -37.68
C ASP A 605 -3.34 9.68 -36.15
N ILE A 606 -4.21 8.83 -35.58
CA ILE A 606 -4.53 8.84 -34.15
C ILE A 606 -3.29 8.54 -33.30
N ALA A 607 -2.38 7.67 -33.77
CA ALA A 607 -1.15 7.35 -33.04
C ALA A 607 -0.22 8.57 -32.93
N ALA A 608 0.05 9.23 -34.06
CA ALA A 608 0.88 10.43 -34.08
C ALA A 608 0.22 11.56 -33.29
N TRP A 609 -1.09 11.75 -33.44
CA TRP A 609 -1.83 12.73 -32.65
C TRP A 609 -1.72 12.42 -31.15
N TYR A 610 -1.95 11.18 -30.73
CA TYR A 610 -1.98 10.78 -29.32
C TYR A 610 -0.63 11.01 -28.62
N GLN A 611 0.49 10.77 -29.31
CA GLN A 611 1.85 11.01 -28.80
C GLN A 611 2.24 12.50 -28.66
N ARG A 612 1.50 13.44 -29.26
CA ARG A 612 1.77 14.88 -29.17
C ARG A 612 1.11 15.49 -27.92
N GLY A 613 1.52 16.69 -27.50
CA GLY A 613 0.87 17.41 -26.40
C GLY A 613 -0.60 17.78 -26.68
N ASN A 614 -1.35 18.16 -25.64
CA ASN A 614 -2.79 18.48 -25.67
C ASN A 614 -3.18 19.65 -26.60
N GLU A 615 -2.20 20.47 -26.99
CA GLU A 615 -2.35 21.62 -27.91
C GLU A 615 -2.61 21.21 -29.36
N ASN A 616 -2.30 19.96 -29.72
CA ASN A 616 -2.50 19.43 -31.07
C ASN A 616 -3.93 18.88 -31.23
N LYS A 617 -4.70 19.47 -32.14
CA LYS A 617 -6.08 19.05 -32.44
C LYS A 617 -6.10 17.86 -33.42
N ILE A 618 -6.95 16.86 -33.18
CA ILE A 618 -7.05 15.66 -34.03
C ILE A 618 -7.34 15.99 -35.50
N LYS A 619 -8.05 17.10 -35.76
CA LYS A 619 -8.36 17.59 -37.11
C LYS A 619 -7.10 17.83 -37.96
N ALA A 620 -5.98 18.24 -37.34
CA ALA A 620 -4.71 18.47 -38.03
C ALA A 620 -4.02 17.16 -38.49
N PHE A 621 -4.51 16.01 -38.02
CA PHE A 621 -3.98 14.69 -38.35
C PHE A 621 -4.90 13.91 -39.29
N LYS A 622 -5.88 14.57 -39.93
CA LYS A 622 -6.75 13.95 -40.92
C LYS A 622 -5.94 13.62 -42.18
N PHE A 623 -6.02 12.39 -42.66
CA PHE A 623 -5.42 12.00 -43.92
C PHE A 623 -6.24 12.53 -45.10
N ASN A 624 -5.57 12.74 -46.24
CA ASN A 624 -6.23 13.10 -47.50
C ASN A 624 -7.16 11.99 -48.02
N PHE A 625 -6.83 10.73 -47.70
CA PHE A 625 -7.62 9.55 -48.03
C PHE A 625 -7.49 8.54 -46.87
N PRO A 626 -8.50 7.67 -46.63
CA PRO A 626 -8.42 6.64 -45.61
C PRO A 626 -7.17 5.77 -45.77
N GLN A 627 -6.56 5.39 -44.66
CA GLN A 627 -5.31 4.61 -44.62
C GLN A 627 -5.51 3.31 -43.85
N ARG A 628 -4.96 2.22 -44.37
CA ARG A 628 -5.00 0.92 -43.69
C ARG A 628 -3.75 0.74 -42.82
N PHE A 629 -3.96 0.27 -41.60
CA PHE A 629 -2.90 0.03 -40.62
C PHE A 629 -3.03 -1.34 -40.00
N LYS A 630 -1.89 -1.97 -39.76
CA LYS A 630 -1.77 -3.20 -38.98
C LYS A 630 -1.31 -2.89 -37.56
N PHE A 631 -1.94 -3.52 -36.58
CA PHE A 631 -1.59 -3.40 -35.17
C PHE A 631 -0.97 -4.70 -34.66
N SER A 632 0.21 -4.61 -34.08
CA SER A 632 0.91 -5.77 -33.51
C SER A 632 1.66 -5.37 -32.25
N PHE A 633 2.15 -6.38 -31.53
CA PHE A 633 3.08 -6.15 -30.44
C PHE A 633 4.47 -5.82 -30.99
N THR A 634 5.20 -4.98 -30.29
CA THR A 634 6.64 -4.83 -30.50
C THR A 634 7.38 -6.08 -30.02
N GLU A 635 8.62 -6.29 -30.49
CA GLU A 635 9.45 -7.42 -30.06
C GLU A 635 9.64 -7.46 -28.54
N GLU A 636 9.82 -6.28 -27.92
CA GLU A 636 9.97 -6.17 -26.48
C GLU A 636 8.68 -6.51 -25.73
N GLN A 637 7.52 -6.10 -26.24
CA GLN A 637 6.23 -6.46 -25.65
C GLN A 637 6.00 -7.98 -25.70
N MET A 638 6.32 -8.62 -26.82
CA MET A 638 6.21 -10.07 -26.96
C MET A 638 7.12 -10.78 -25.97
N ARG A 639 8.39 -10.38 -25.88
CA ARG A 639 9.37 -10.96 -24.95
C ARG A 639 8.90 -10.86 -23.50
N ILE A 640 8.49 -9.67 -23.05
CA ILE A 640 8.00 -9.43 -21.69
C ILE A 640 6.76 -10.28 -21.41
N ALA A 641 5.79 -10.28 -22.34
CA ALA A 641 4.54 -11.01 -22.14
C ALA A 641 4.74 -12.53 -22.13
N ASP A 642 5.63 -13.07 -22.96
CA ASP A 642 5.94 -14.50 -23.01
C ASP A 642 6.66 -14.96 -21.74
N GLU A 643 7.67 -14.22 -21.26
CA GLU A 643 8.37 -14.50 -19.99
C GLU A 643 7.39 -14.56 -18.81
N TYR A 644 6.44 -13.63 -18.75
CA TYR A 644 5.47 -13.57 -17.67
C TYR A 644 4.36 -14.61 -17.77
N ILE A 645 3.90 -14.95 -18.98
CA ILE A 645 2.91 -16.02 -19.18
C ILE A 645 3.52 -17.39 -18.93
N GLU A 646 4.76 -17.63 -19.32
CA GLU A 646 5.47 -18.85 -18.97
C GLU A 646 5.56 -19.00 -17.44
N ARG A 647 5.81 -17.89 -16.73
CA ARG A 647 5.97 -17.89 -15.28
C ARG A 647 4.66 -18.01 -14.50
N PHE A 648 3.59 -17.36 -14.94
CA PHE A 648 2.34 -17.22 -14.17
C PHE A 648 1.11 -17.86 -14.82
N GLY A 649 1.21 -18.26 -16.09
CA GLY A 649 0.10 -18.77 -16.90
C GLY A 649 -0.80 -17.66 -17.45
N ALA A 650 -1.61 -18.00 -18.45
CA ALA A 650 -2.60 -17.11 -19.07
C ALA A 650 -4.00 -17.21 -18.42
N THR A 651 -4.10 -17.75 -17.21
CA THR A 651 -5.36 -17.76 -16.43
C THR A 651 -5.66 -16.37 -15.86
N PRO A 652 -6.90 -16.06 -15.43
CA PRO A 652 -7.18 -14.78 -14.76
C PRO A 652 -6.26 -14.51 -13.58
N THR A 653 -5.97 -15.53 -12.75
CA THR A 653 -5.04 -15.43 -11.63
C THR A 653 -3.61 -15.16 -12.09
N GLY A 654 -3.17 -15.84 -13.16
CA GLY A 654 -1.87 -15.62 -13.78
C GLY A 654 -1.73 -14.19 -14.30
N ILE A 655 -2.67 -13.74 -15.13
CA ILE A 655 -2.73 -12.39 -15.69
C ILE A 655 -2.76 -11.33 -14.59
N GLY A 656 -3.52 -11.54 -13.51
CA GLY A 656 -3.52 -10.62 -12.36
C GLY A 656 -2.11 -10.41 -11.79
N ARG A 657 -1.30 -11.47 -11.68
CA ARG A 657 0.10 -11.38 -11.25
C ARG A 657 0.99 -10.65 -12.27
N ILE A 658 0.72 -10.82 -13.56
CA ILE A 658 1.44 -10.12 -14.64
C ILE A 658 1.18 -8.62 -14.56
N LEU A 659 -0.09 -8.22 -14.45
CA LEU A 659 -0.51 -6.81 -14.39
C LEU A 659 0.07 -6.07 -13.18
N MET A 660 0.28 -6.76 -12.06
CA MET A 660 0.93 -6.17 -10.88
C MET A 660 2.44 -5.90 -11.06
N LYS A 661 3.09 -6.58 -12.00
CA LYS A 661 4.55 -6.54 -12.19
C LYS A 661 4.99 -5.82 -13.47
N THR A 662 4.03 -5.43 -14.31
CA THR A 662 4.28 -4.86 -15.63
C THR A 662 3.68 -3.47 -15.70
N ASP A 663 4.32 -2.57 -16.43
CA ASP A 663 3.70 -1.31 -16.82
C ASP A 663 2.52 -1.60 -17.76
N MET A 664 1.30 -1.41 -17.26
CA MET A 664 0.07 -1.68 -18.01
C MET A 664 -0.08 -0.80 -19.27
N THR A 665 0.68 0.29 -19.42
CA THR A 665 0.66 1.06 -20.66
C THR A 665 1.33 0.31 -21.83
N ARG A 666 2.19 -0.66 -21.51
CA ARG A 666 2.99 -1.44 -22.47
C ARG A 666 2.37 -2.76 -22.87
N ILE A 667 1.17 -3.11 -22.42
CA ILE A 667 0.54 -4.40 -22.77
C ILE A 667 -0.33 -4.34 -24.04
N TRP A 668 -0.58 -3.14 -24.56
CA TRP A 668 -1.46 -2.93 -25.71
C TRP A 668 -0.71 -3.00 -27.03
N ARG A 669 -1.38 -3.47 -28.09
CA ARG A 669 -0.80 -3.44 -29.45
C ARG A 669 -0.51 -2.02 -29.90
N GLU A 670 0.52 -1.86 -30.70
CA GLU A 670 0.91 -0.59 -31.29
C GLU A 670 0.61 -0.57 -32.80
N LYS A 671 0.47 0.62 -33.38
CA LYS A 671 0.39 0.82 -34.83
C LYS A 671 1.80 0.57 -35.39
N VAL A 672 1.98 -0.49 -36.18
CA VAL A 672 3.31 -0.89 -36.65
C VAL A 672 3.55 -0.48 -38.10
N GLU A 673 2.62 -0.75 -39.01
CA GLU A 673 2.83 -0.52 -40.44
C GLU A 673 1.58 -0.01 -41.15
N ARG A 674 1.80 0.78 -42.21
CA ARG A 674 0.77 1.13 -43.20
C ARG A 674 0.73 0.01 -44.23
N VAL A 675 -0.44 -0.63 -44.36
CA VAL A 675 -0.68 -1.78 -45.25
C VAL A 675 -1.04 -1.31 -46.66
#